data_AF-A0A1C6RTH3-F1
#
_entry.id   AF-A0A1C6RTH3-F1
#
_cell.length_a   1.000
_cell.length_b   1.000
_cell.length_c   1.000
_cell.angle_alpha   90.00
_cell.angle_beta   90.00
_cell.angle_gamma   90.00
#
_symmetry.space_group_name_H-M   'P 1'
#
loop_
_entity.id
_entity.type
_entity.pdbx_description
1 polymer ?
#
loop_
_entity_poly.entity_id
_entity_poly.type
_entity_poly.pdbx_seq_one_letter_code
_entity_poly.pdbx_strand_id
1 'polypeptide(L)'
;MRWPRQVASVMVVVLLVVLPPVLLVRLAGWPLPSRPSLAQLQRWVAEPITAQTVTAALTIGGWLLWLLVVAAVVLRVLARVKAVARWMRRVPLPTPLQATATGLAGVAVFGTNAATAAPVADQPTATAPAAGDSREPLDERAPDRQAGVAGVVVPGGWMPRETAEQIAAAGALLWLRRRRFYRPAAPGPQPRDPDLAPLPAVVAVAQTAVTTDTDQQGDHTGQDTPAVGRQDGDEPIVVFPPGGVGLTGPGASDAARGILVTSALQALRDLASAMRLVTTRVDIDALLGPHPPVSAVAGIHVVPTLDDALAVVASQTPPVPPHPGEGQKTSRGRLLLLTHAPVNGSLVAATADSDVALIVVGEYPAGEAWSVDPSGRIRSPHSPDVRRRMCVLDRAAVRDILTVISPPEAITIGGSLTQPSPPPLLPHPRSPARNPNHQTGSDARRSDPSTVRLRVLGGVSVSFQDTAVTIRRSAALQALVFLAVHPDGVTGRDLVEAIWPGLPAHRVTGRLYTTMSDLRKAIRDTCGMALIEHADDRYRLSPDLDVDLWRLHHAVQQATTALTDRPQAWQAVIDQFDGALADGYAWPWLDAHREVVRRHVIDAHVALADAQPDRRQALALLQDAIRVDPYNEHLHQRAAQILAALGDQVAASDLLDAYGKRLAHAGLTATDLPPEAGRAVR
;
A
#
# COMPACT_ATOMS: atom_id res chain seq x y z
N MET A 1 31.45 8.93 -10.53
CA MET A 1 31.46 9.79 -11.75
C MET A 1 31.41 8.93 -13.03
N ARG A 2 30.23 8.71 -13.64
CA ARG A 2 30.06 7.88 -14.87
C ARG A 2 29.49 8.64 -16.08
N TRP A 3 29.18 9.92 -15.91
CA TRP A 3 28.54 10.78 -16.91
C TRP A 3 29.35 10.97 -18.21
N PRO A 4 30.69 11.19 -18.20
CA PRO A 4 31.41 11.47 -19.45
C PRO A 4 31.48 10.25 -20.39
N ARG A 5 31.49 9.02 -19.85
CA ARG A 5 31.52 7.79 -20.65
C ARG A 5 30.17 7.50 -21.33
N GLN A 6 29.05 7.89 -20.71
CA GLN A 6 27.73 7.71 -21.30
C GLN A 6 27.47 8.69 -22.44
N VAL A 7 27.88 9.96 -22.26
CA VAL A 7 27.79 10.98 -23.32
C VAL A 7 28.64 10.60 -24.53
N ALA A 8 29.87 10.13 -24.31
CA ALA A 8 30.74 9.65 -25.39
C ALA A 8 30.13 8.47 -26.16
N SER A 9 29.51 7.50 -25.47
CA SER A 9 28.89 6.34 -26.11
C SER A 9 27.64 6.70 -26.92
N VAL A 10 26.82 7.64 -26.44
CA VAL A 10 25.66 8.16 -27.19
C VAL A 10 26.12 8.92 -28.43
N MET A 11 27.14 9.75 -28.32
CA MET A 11 27.70 10.51 -29.45
C MET A 11 28.23 9.57 -30.55
N VAL A 12 28.92 8.48 -30.18
CA VAL A 12 29.40 7.47 -31.13
C VAL A 12 28.25 6.76 -31.85
N VAL A 13 27.16 6.42 -31.15
CA VAL A 13 25.99 5.77 -31.78
C VAL A 13 25.28 6.73 -32.74
N VAL A 14 25.11 7.99 -32.36
CA VAL A 14 24.53 9.03 -33.23
C VAL A 14 25.38 9.22 -34.47
N LEU A 15 26.71 9.31 -34.32
CA LEU A 15 27.64 9.42 -35.43
C LEU A 15 27.54 8.20 -36.36
N LEU A 16 27.48 6.98 -35.81
CA LEU A 16 27.37 5.74 -36.58
C LEU A 16 26.07 5.64 -37.39
N VAL A 17 24.97 6.23 -36.90
CA VAL A 17 23.68 6.20 -37.58
C VAL A 17 23.56 7.30 -38.63
N VAL A 18 24.10 8.49 -38.37
CA VAL A 18 23.91 9.69 -39.21
C VAL A 18 24.98 9.83 -40.29
N LEU A 19 26.23 9.44 -40.02
CA LEU A 19 27.35 9.66 -40.95
C LEU A 19 27.25 8.81 -42.24
N PRO A 20 26.92 7.50 -42.19
CA PRO A 20 26.83 6.68 -43.41
C PRO A 20 25.78 7.14 -44.43
N PRO A 21 24.53 7.50 -44.08
CA PRO A 21 23.53 7.92 -45.07
C PRO A 21 23.88 9.29 -45.66
N VAL A 22 24.47 10.20 -44.88
CA VAL A 22 24.97 11.49 -45.41
C VAL A 22 26.10 11.26 -46.42
N LEU A 23 27.01 10.34 -46.13
CA LEU A 23 28.11 9.97 -47.03
C LEU A 23 27.60 9.28 -48.30
N LEU A 24 26.66 8.33 -48.17
CA LEU A 24 26.04 7.62 -49.30
C LEU A 24 25.26 8.57 -50.22
N VAL A 25 24.51 9.53 -49.66
CA VAL A 25 23.79 10.54 -50.45
C VAL A 25 24.76 11.48 -51.18
N ARG A 26 25.88 11.86 -50.55
CA ARG A 26 26.90 12.72 -51.19
C ARG A 26 27.71 12.01 -52.27
N LEU A 27 27.97 10.71 -52.12
CA LEU A 27 28.82 9.95 -53.05
C LEU A 27 28.02 9.28 -54.18
N ALA A 28 26.80 8.81 -53.90
CA ALA A 28 26.02 7.97 -54.82
C ALA A 28 24.60 8.47 -55.10
N GLY A 29 24.16 9.56 -54.45
CA GLY A 29 22.81 10.11 -54.60
C GLY A 29 21.74 9.36 -53.78
N TRP A 30 20.51 9.89 -53.81
CA TRP A 30 19.38 9.30 -53.08
C TRP A 30 18.93 7.99 -53.75
N PRO A 31 18.67 6.90 -53.00
CA PRO A 31 18.40 5.57 -53.56
C PRO A 31 17.07 5.44 -54.31
N LEU A 32 16.22 6.47 -54.27
CA LEU A 32 14.91 6.48 -54.90
C LEU A 32 14.79 7.64 -55.88
N PRO A 33 15.08 7.39 -57.17
CA PRO A 33 14.14 7.79 -58.21
C PRO A 33 13.86 6.65 -59.19
N SER A 34 12.56 6.41 -59.45
CA SER A 34 11.94 5.50 -60.43
C SER A 34 12.21 3.99 -60.29
N ARG A 35 11.11 3.21 -60.12
CA ARG A 35 11.15 1.73 -60.19
C ARG A 35 11.80 1.30 -61.52
N PRO A 36 12.81 0.42 -61.52
CA PRO A 36 13.46 0.00 -62.75
C PRO A 36 12.45 -0.70 -63.66
N SER A 37 12.42 -0.31 -64.93
CA SER A 37 11.56 -0.96 -65.92
C SER A 37 11.99 -2.42 -66.12
N LEU A 38 11.04 -3.31 -66.42
CA LEU A 38 11.32 -4.76 -66.61
C LEU A 38 12.42 -5.01 -67.68
N ALA A 39 12.52 -4.12 -68.67
CA ALA A 39 13.53 -4.17 -69.72
C ALA A 39 14.95 -3.80 -69.26
N GLN A 40 15.09 -3.00 -68.19
CA GLN A 40 16.38 -2.72 -67.55
C GLN A 40 16.86 -3.90 -66.70
N LEU A 41 15.94 -4.56 -65.99
CA LEU A 41 16.24 -5.77 -65.22
C LEU A 41 16.74 -6.91 -66.12
N GLN A 42 16.14 -7.10 -67.30
CA GLN A 42 16.61 -8.09 -68.27
C GLN A 42 18.02 -7.77 -68.82
N ARG A 43 18.36 -6.50 -69.03
CA ARG A 43 19.71 -6.07 -69.45
C ARG A 43 20.77 -6.28 -68.36
N TRP A 44 20.43 -6.05 -67.09
CA TRP A 44 21.33 -6.30 -65.97
C TRP A 44 21.67 -7.78 -65.78
N VAL A 45 20.73 -8.68 -66.13
CA VAL A 45 20.96 -10.13 -66.09
C VAL A 45 21.78 -10.59 -67.29
N ALA A 46 21.63 -9.95 -68.45
CA ALA A 46 22.35 -10.33 -69.67
C ALA A 46 23.82 -9.87 -69.71
N GLU A 47 24.16 -8.70 -69.13
CA GLU A 47 25.53 -8.16 -69.08
C GLU A 47 25.92 -7.74 -67.66
N PRO A 48 26.41 -8.67 -66.82
CA PRO A 48 26.55 -8.42 -65.38
C PRO A 48 27.68 -7.45 -64.99
N ILE A 49 28.69 -7.25 -65.86
CA ILE A 49 29.93 -6.53 -65.52
C ILE A 49 30.05 -5.22 -66.31
N THR A 50 29.06 -4.33 -66.19
CA THR A 50 29.19 -2.94 -66.63
C THR A 50 29.45 -2.04 -65.42
N ALA A 51 30.22 -0.96 -65.58
CA ALA A 51 30.56 -0.05 -64.48
C ALA A 51 29.31 0.52 -63.77
N GLN A 52 28.20 0.68 -64.49
CA GLN A 52 26.92 1.11 -63.95
C GLN A 52 26.19 0.04 -63.11
N THR A 53 26.26 -1.24 -63.46
CA THR A 53 25.62 -2.32 -62.67
C THR A 53 26.37 -2.55 -61.37
N VAL A 54 27.71 -2.49 -61.40
CA VAL A 54 28.55 -2.65 -60.21
C VAL A 54 28.34 -1.50 -59.21
N THR A 55 28.27 -0.25 -59.70
CA THR A 55 28.00 0.91 -58.84
C THR A 55 26.60 0.89 -58.23
N ALA A 56 25.57 0.51 -59.00
CA ALA A 56 24.21 0.35 -58.49
C ALA A 56 24.13 -0.76 -57.43
N ALA A 57 24.76 -1.92 -57.68
CA ALA A 57 24.80 -3.04 -56.73
C ALA A 57 25.54 -2.68 -55.43
N LEU A 58 26.68 -1.99 -55.52
CA LEU A 58 27.43 -1.50 -54.34
C LEU A 58 26.64 -0.47 -53.54
N THR A 59 25.91 0.42 -54.22
CA THR A 59 25.07 1.43 -53.57
C THR A 59 23.91 0.79 -52.82
N ILE A 60 23.21 -0.16 -53.44
CA ILE A 60 22.15 -0.95 -52.81
C ILE A 60 22.70 -1.75 -51.62
N GLY A 61 23.87 -2.39 -51.78
CA GLY A 61 24.56 -3.10 -50.71
C GLY A 61 24.91 -2.20 -49.52
N GLY A 62 25.39 -0.97 -49.79
CA GLY A 62 25.68 0.02 -48.74
C GLY A 62 24.44 0.46 -47.96
N TRP A 63 23.32 0.69 -48.64
CA TRP A 63 22.04 1.00 -48.00
C TRP A 63 21.49 -0.17 -47.17
N LEU A 64 21.57 -1.41 -47.68
CA LEU A 64 21.15 -2.61 -46.95
C LEU A 64 22.00 -2.85 -45.70
N LEU A 65 23.32 -2.66 -45.80
CA LEU A 65 24.22 -2.78 -44.67
C LEU A 65 23.92 -1.71 -43.60
N TRP A 66 23.66 -0.47 -44.01
CA TRP A 66 23.23 0.59 -43.08
C TRP A 66 21.90 0.25 -42.39
N LEU A 67 20.91 -0.26 -43.14
CA LEU A 67 19.62 -0.64 -42.60
C LEU A 67 19.76 -1.78 -41.58
N LEU A 68 20.67 -2.72 -41.80
CA LEU A 68 21.00 -3.80 -40.86
C LEU A 68 21.65 -3.26 -39.58
N VAL A 69 22.55 -2.28 -39.68
CA VAL A 69 23.13 -1.59 -38.50
C VAL A 69 22.04 -0.86 -37.72
N VAL A 70 21.15 -0.13 -38.38
CA VAL A 70 20.01 0.54 -37.74
C VAL A 70 19.10 -0.46 -37.06
N ALA A 71 18.74 -1.57 -37.72
CA ALA A 71 17.92 -2.62 -37.14
C ALA A 71 18.58 -3.24 -35.89
N ALA A 72 19.88 -3.50 -35.92
CA ALA A 72 20.63 -4.02 -34.77
C ALA A 72 20.66 -3.02 -33.59
N VAL A 73 20.82 -1.72 -33.87
CA VAL A 73 20.75 -0.66 -32.85
C VAL A 73 19.34 -0.57 -32.26
N VAL A 74 18.30 -0.57 -33.10
CA VAL A 74 16.89 -0.54 -32.68
C VAL A 74 16.54 -1.76 -31.81
N LEU A 75 16.95 -2.97 -32.21
CA LEU A 75 16.73 -4.19 -31.42
C LEU A 75 17.44 -4.15 -30.07
N ARG A 76 18.68 -3.64 -30.01
CA ARG A 76 19.41 -3.46 -28.74
C ARG A 76 18.79 -2.38 -27.85
N VAL A 77 18.31 -1.29 -28.43
CA VAL A 77 17.58 -0.24 -27.71
C VAL A 77 16.26 -0.79 -27.17
N LEU A 78 15.48 -1.51 -27.98
CA LEU A 78 14.25 -2.18 -27.54
C LEU A 78 14.50 -3.21 -26.43
N ALA A 79 15.57 -4.01 -26.52
CA ALA A 79 15.94 -4.95 -25.47
C ALA A 79 16.31 -4.22 -24.17
N ARG A 80 17.06 -3.12 -24.26
CA ARG A 80 17.45 -2.30 -23.11
C ARG A 80 16.26 -1.53 -22.52
N VAL A 81 15.36 -1.01 -23.34
CA VAL A 81 14.11 -0.36 -22.92
C VAL A 81 13.18 -1.38 -22.28
N LYS A 82 13.06 -2.61 -22.81
CA LYS A 82 12.30 -3.69 -22.14
C LYS A 82 12.95 -4.11 -20.83
N ALA A 83 14.27 -4.09 -20.70
CA ALA A 83 14.97 -4.37 -19.45
C ALA A 83 14.79 -3.23 -18.43
N VAL A 84 14.84 -1.97 -18.89
CA VAL A 84 14.61 -0.77 -18.08
C VAL A 84 13.14 -0.61 -17.71
N ALA A 85 12.20 -0.98 -18.57
CA ALA A 85 10.76 -0.98 -18.26
C ALA A 85 10.40 -2.10 -17.28
N ARG A 86 11.03 -3.28 -17.41
CA ARG A 86 10.96 -4.34 -16.38
C ARG A 86 11.62 -3.87 -15.08
N TRP A 87 12.73 -3.15 -15.14
CA TRP A 87 13.37 -2.55 -13.98
C TRP A 87 12.51 -1.45 -13.36
N MET A 88 11.88 -0.56 -14.12
CA MET A 88 10.97 0.48 -13.62
C MET A 88 9.67 -0.12 -13.05
N ARG A 89 9.21 -1.26 -13.59
CA ARG A 89 8.13 -2.06 -12.97
C ARG A 89 8.58 -2.84 -11.73
N ARG A 90 9.89 -3.10 -11.58
CA ARG A 90 10.54 -3.76 -10.42
C ARG A 90 11.17 -2.80 -9.42
N VAL A 91 11.21 -1.51 -9.71
CA VAL A 91 11.32 -0.48 -8.70
C VAL A 91 9.90 -0.43 -8.15
N PRO A 92 9.64 -0.90 -6.91
CA PRO A 92 8.50 -0.38 -6.21
C PRO A 92 8.82 1.11 -6.11
N LEU A 93 8.31 1.91 -7.04
CA LEU A 93 7.97 3.26 -6.67
C LEU A 93 6.92 2.98 -5.60
N PRO A 94 7.23 3.18 -4.31
CA PRO A 94 6.12 3.35 -3.41
C PRO A 94 5.31 4.47 -4.05
N THR A 95 4.00 4.40 -3.94
CA THR A 95 3.09 5.48 -4.28
C THR A 95 2.88 6.41 -3.06
N PRO A 96 3.90 7.07 -2.42
CA PRO A 96 3.63 8.13 -1.47
C PRO A 96 3.68 9.51 -2.15
N LEU A 97 3.97 9.60 -3.45
CA LEU A 97 4.04 10.89 -4.14
C LEU A 97 2.72 11.41 -4.73
N GLN A 98 1.67 10.57 -4.84
CA GLN A 98 0.36 11.07 -5.26
C GLN A 98 -0.53 11.54 -4.09
N ALA A 99 -0.19 11.19 -2.85
CA ALA A 99 -0.81 11.75 -1.65
C ALA A 99 -0.11 13.03 -1.13
N THR A 100 1.12 13.33 -1.59
CA THR A 100 1.86 14.53 -1.17
C THR A 100 1.85 15.67 -2.19
N ALA A 101 1.50 15.40 -3.46
CA ALA A 101 1.44 16.44 -4.50
C ALA A 101 0.17 17.32 -4.48
N THR A 102 -0.91 16.91 -3.81
CA THR A 102 -2.12 17.75 -3.64
C THR A 102 -2.18 18.52 -2.32
N GLY A 103 -1.25 18.26 -1.39
CA GLY A 103 -1.13 19.00 -0.12
C GLY A 103 -0.24 20.26 -0.19
N LEU A 104 0.61 20.38 -1.21
CA LEU A 104 1.55 21.51 -1.37
C LEU A 104 1.21 22.47 -2.52
N ALA A 105 0.06 22.31 -3.17
CA ALA A 105 -0.47 23.27 -4.16
C ALA A 105 -1.52 24.25 -3.56
N GLY A 106 -1.65 24.31 -2.23
CA GLY A 106 -2.60 25.19 -1.53
C GLY A 106 -2.03 26.48 -0.95
N VAL A 107 -0.73 26.77 -1.15
CA VAL A 107 -0.02 27.85 -0.43
C VAL A 107 0.42 29.03 -1.32
N ALA A 108 -0.09 29.17 -2.55
CA ALA A 108 0.33 30.28 -3.42
C ALA A 108 -0.78 31.01 -4.22
N VAL A 109 -2.07 30.94 -3.82
CA VAL A 109 -3.14 31.65 -4.57
C VAL A 109 -4.08 32.54 -3.73
N PHE A 110 -4.04 32.51 -2.40
CA PHE A 110 -4.86 33.45 -1.60
C PHE A 110 -4.05 34.68 -1.15
N GLY A 111 -3.75 35.54 -2.12
CA GLY A 111 -3.01 36.76 -1.85
C GLY A 111 -3.07 37.78 -2.96
N THR A 112 -4.27 38.07 -3.48
CA THR A 112 -4.72 39.38 -4.00
C THR A 112 -6.02 39.18 -4.77
N ASN A 113 -7.11 39.78 -4.30
CA ASN A 113 -8.05 40.52 -5.15
C ASN A 113 -9.01 41.27 -4.24
N ALA A 114 -8.63 42.51 -3.95
CA ALA A 114 -9.58 43.55 -3.62
C ALA A 114 -10.38 43.84 -4.89
N ALA A 115 -11.69 43.60 -4.85
CA ALA A 115 -12.63 44.13 -5.82
C ALA A 115 -13.81 44.73 -5.06
N THR A 116 -13.83 46.05 -5.09
CA THR A 116 -14.90 46.99 -4.74
C THR A 116 -16.27 46.52 -5.22
N ALA A 117 -17.24 46.41 -4.30
CA ALA A 117 -18.65 46.36 -4.64
C ALA A 117 -19.30 47.71 -4.32
N ALA A 118 -19.76 48.40 -5.36
CA ALA A 118 -20.64 49.58 -5.28
C ALA A 118 -22.12 49.11 -5.26
N PRO A 119 -23.04 49.88 -4.65
CA PRO A 119 -24.41 49.46 -4.39
C PRO A 119 -25.42 49.95 -5.45
N VAL A 120 -26.48 49.19 -5.68
CA VAL A 120 -27.73 49.63 -6.37
C VAL A 120 -28.87 48.93 -5.60
N ALA A 121 -29.61 49.59 -4.70
CA ALA A 121 -30.70 50.56 -4.91
C ALA A 121 -32.02 49.94 -5.44
N ASP A 122 -32.85 49.49 -4.49
CA ASP A 122 -34.26 49.83 -4.24
C ASP A 122 -35.40 49.69 -5.28
N GLN A 123 -36.53 49.16 -4.73
CA GLN A 123 -37.95 49.56 -4.90
C GLN A 123 -38.96 48.69 -5.70
N PRO A 124 -40.29 48.74 -5.35
CA PRO A 124 -41.06 47.56 -4.92
C PRO A 124 -42.49 47.40 -5.55
N THR A 125 -43.29 46.45 -5.01
CA THR A 125 -44.79 46.32 -5.05
C THR A 125 -45.41 45.81 -6.38
N ALA A 126 -46.46 44.97 -6.44
CA ALA A 126 -47.61 44.74 -5.55
C ALA A 126 -48.39 43.41 -5.82
N THR A 127 -49.09 42.94 -4.78
CA THR A 127 -50.44 42.31 -4.62
C THR A 127 -50.94 41.07 -5.41
N ALA A 128 -51.50 40.14 -4.63
CA ALA A 128 -52.14 38.80 -4.84
C ALA A 128 -53.50 38.81 -5.61
N PRO A 129 -54.35 37.72 -5.68
CA PRO A 129 -54.28 36.36 -5.09
C PRO A 129 -54.79 35.15 -5.95
N ALA A 130 -54.70 33.96 -5.34
CA ALA A 130 -55.64 32.81 -5.39
C ALA A 130 -55.27 31.52 -6.14
N ALA A 131 -55.30 30.44 -5.33
CA ALA A 131 -55.81 29.08 -5.59
C ALA A 131 -55.04 28.12 -6.51
N GLY A 132 -54.57 27.02 -5.89
CA GLY A 132 -54.91 25.68 -6.36
C GLY A 132 -53.87 24.96 -7.21
N ASP A 133 -53.46 23.81 -6.68
CA ASP A 133 -53.02 22.62 -7.40
C ASP A 133 -51.54 22.47 -7.81
N SER A 134 -50.82 21.73 -6.96
CA SER A 134 -50.13 20.48 -7.32
C SER A 134 -49.68 20.30 -8.77
N ARG A 135 -48.47 20.78 -9.11
CA ARG A 135 -47.37 20.06 -9.83
C ARG A 135 -46.35 21.03 -10.45
N GLU A 136 -45.16 20.45 -10.70
CA GLU A 136 -44.02 20.94 -11.51
C GLU A 136 -42.99 21.84 -10.80
N PRO A 137 -41.77 22.06 -11.34
CA PRO A 137 -41.00 21.32 -12.36
C PRO A 137 -39.52 21.07 -11.94
N LEU A 138 -38.79 20.33 -12.78
CA LEU A 138 -37.32 20.40 -12.87
C LEU A 138 -36.88 21.82 -13.23
N ASP A 139 -35.93 22.39 -12.50
CA ASP A 139 -35.01 23.36 -13.10
C ASP A 139 -33.64 23.40 -12.40
N GLU A 140 -32.62 23.46 -13.25
CA GLU A 140 -31.20 23.48 -12.95
C GLU A 140 -30.77 24.82 -12.34
N ARG A 141 -30.04 24.77 -11.21
CA ARG A 141 -28.88 25.64 -10.93
C ARG A 141 -28.13 25.16 -9.69
N ALA A 142 -26.97 24.56 -9.94
CA ALA A 142 -25.98 24.20 -8.94
C ALA A 142 -25.39 25.44 -8.25
N PRO A 143 -25.13 25.39 -6.94
CA PRO A 143 -23.90 25.91 -6.37
C PRO A 143 -22.89 24.75 -6.30
N ASP A 144 -21.82 24.90 -7.07
CA ASP A 144 -20.62 24.08 -7.03
C ASP A 144 -19.95 24.23 -5.65
N ARG A 145 -20.29 23.35 -4.71
CA ARG A 145 -19.48 23.06 -3.52
C ARG A 145 -19.12 21.59 -3.61
N GLN A 146 -17.84 21.31 -3.88
CA GLN A 146 -17.28 19.98 -3.74
C GLN A 146 -17.63 19.41 -2.37
N ALA A 147 -18.62 18.50 -2.35
CA ALA A 147 -19.01 17.76 -1.17
C ALA A 147 -17.87 16.81 -0.78
N GLY A 148 -17.09 17.23 0.22
CA GLY A 148 -15.98 16.46 0.77
C GLY A 148 -16.42 15.06 1.22
N VAL A 149 -15.59 14.06 0.94
CA VAL A 149 -15.80 12.66 1.31
C VAL A 149 -15.83 12.54 2.84
N ALA A 150 -17.00 12.22 3.42
CA ALA A 150 -17.29 12.47 4.84
C ALA A 150 -16.58 11.52 5.85
N GLY A 151 -16.30 10.25 5.51
CA GLY A 151 -15.54 9.33 6.38
C GLY A 151 -15.73 7.84 6.06
N VAL A 152 -15.17 6.96 6.89
CA VAL A 152 -15.07 5.50 6.67
C VAL A 152 -15.72 4.73 7.82
N VAL A 153 -16.62 3.80 7.48
CA VAL A 153 -17.16 2.82 8.44
C VAL A 153 -16.16 1.67 8.58
N VAL A 154 -15.80 1.34 9.81
CA VAL A 154 -14.85 0.28 10.15
C VAL A 154 -15.48 -0.73 11.13
N PRO A 155 -14.93 -1.95 11.25
CA PRO A 155 -15.23 -2.81 12.37
C PRO A 155 -15.01 -2.04 13.68
N GLY A 156 -16.06 -1.97 14.50
CA GLY A 156 -16.04 -1.24 15.76
C GLY A 156 -16.33 0.26 15.67
N GLY A 157 -16.71 0.83 14.51
CA GLY A 157 -17.24 2.20 14.49
C GLY A 157 -17.06 2.96 13.18
N TRP A 158 -16.78 4.27 13.30
CA TRP A 158 -16.62 5.19 12.18
C TRP A 158 -15.50 6.19 12.45
N MET A 159 -14.74 6.52 11.41
CA MET A 159 -13.65 7.50 11.50
C MET A 159 -13.64 8.44 10.29
N PRO A 160 -13.12 9.68 10.45
CA PRO A 160 -12.84 10.57 9.34
C PRO A 160 -11.88 9.94 8.33
N ARG A 161 -12.01 10.31 7.05
CA ARG A 161 -11.14 9.81 5.97
C ARG A 161 -9.66 10.10 6.24
N GLU A 162 -9.33 11.29 6.72
CA GLU A 162 -7.95 11.67 7.06
C GLU A 162 -7.35 10.73 8.13
N THR A 163 -8.18 10.29 9.09
CA THR A 163 -7.79 9.33 10.12
C THR A 163 -7.57 7.94 9.51
N ALA A 164 -8.43 7.51 8.59
CA ALA A 164 -8.26 6.24 7.88
C ALA A 164 -6.98 6.22 7.03
N GLU A 165 -6.63 7.33 6.37
CA GLU A 165 -5.38 7.49 5.61
C GLU A 165 -4.15 7.36 6.51
N GLN A 166 -4.17 7.97 7.69
CA GLN A 166 -3.10 7.86 8.67
C GLN A 166 -2.95 6.44 9.21
N ILE A 167 -4.06 5.75 9.50
CA ILE A 167 -4.06 4.36 9.95
C ILE A 167 -3.53 3.43 8.84
N ALA A 168 -3.94 3.65 7.59
CA ALA A 168 -3.45 2.90 6.45
C ALA A 168 -1.93 3.07 6.26
N ALA A 169 -1.42 4.30 6.41
CA ALA A 169 0.01 4.60 6.38
C ALA A 169 0.77 3.92 7.55
N ALA A 170 0.20 3.93 8.76
CA ALA A 170 0.78 3.23 9.90
C ALA A 170 0.86 1.71 9.67
N GLY A 171 -0.17 1.10 9.08
CA GLY A 171 -0.15 -0.31 8.67
C GLY A 171 0.94 -0.62 7.64
N ALA A 172 1.16 0.26 6.67
CA ALA A 172 2.24 0.11 5.70
C ALA A 172 3.63 0.23 6.35
N LEU A 173 3.81 1.17 7.28
CA LEU A 173 5.05 1.33 8.05
C LEU A 173 5.32 0.11 8.93
N LEU A 174 4.30 -0.52 9.52
CA LEU A 174 4.45 -1.75 10.28
C LEU A 174 5.03 -2.89 9.41
N TRP A 175 4.53 -3.08 8.19
CA TRP A 175 5.09 -4.06 7.25
C TRP A 175 6.53 -3.73 6.85
N LEU A 176 6.85 -2.46 6.60
CA LEU A 176 8.22 -2.04 6.31
C LEU A 176 9.16 -2.29 7.49
N ARG A 177 8.69 -2.07 8.72
CA ARG A 177 9.44 -2.37 9.95
C ARG A 177 9.71 -3.87 10.08
N ARG A 178 8.69 -4.70 9.88
CA ARG A 178 8.82 -6.18 9.87
C ARG A 178 9.85 -6.65 8.84
N ARG A 179 9.86 -6.05 7.63
CA ARG A 179 10.85 -6.35 6.58
C ARG A 179 12.26 -5.92 6.97
N ARG A 180 12.39 -4.72 7.53
CA ARG A 180 13.68 -4.15 7.93
C ARG A 180 14.40 -5.06 8.92
N PHE A 181 13.70 -5.53 9.95
CA PHE A 181 14.29 -6.30 11.04
C PHE A 181 14.28 -7.81 10.83
N TYR A 182 13.60 -8.31 9.79
CA TYR A 182 13.64 -9.72 9.46
C TYR A 182 15.09 -10.16 9.16
N ARG A 183 15.51 -11.28 9.76
CA ARG A 183 16.82 -11.89 9.51
C ARG A 183 16.62 -13.18 8.73
N PRO A 184 17.02 -13.22 7.45
CA PRO A 184 16.98 -14.43 6.67
C PRO A 184 17.78 -15.54 7.35
N ALA A 185 17.19 -16.72 7.46
CA ALA A 185 17.80 -17.88 8.11
C ALA A 185 17.56 -19.13 7.26
N ALA A 186 18.45 -20.13 7.37
CA ALA A 186 18.17 -21.44 6.79
C ALA A 186 16.89 -22.00 7.46
N PRO A 187 15.83 -22.31 6.71
CA PRO A 187 14.55 -22.66 7.31
C PRO A 187 14.65 -23.97 8.08
N GLY A 188 14.34 -23.91 9.38
CA GLY A 188 13.92 -25.03 10.19
C GLY A 188 12.41 -24.99 10.41
N PRO A 189 11.80 -25.99 11.09
CA PRO A 189 10.39 -25.93 11.47
C PRO A 189 10.15 -24.69 12.34
N GLN A 190 9.67 -23.61 11.73
CA GLN A 190 9.49 -22.33 12.40
C GLN A 190 8.23 -22.40 13.28
N PRO A 191 8.33 -21.99 14.56
CA PRO A 191 7.17 -21.57 15.33
C PRO A 191 6.37 -20.51 14.55
N ARG A 192 5.08 -20.34 14.86
CA ARG A 192 4.26 -19.26 14.28
C ARG A 192 5.01 -17.93 14.40
N ASP A 193 5.36 -17.35 13.25
CA ASP A 193 6.06 -16.08 13.18
C ASP A 193 5.05 -14.93 13.38
N PRO A 194 5.13 -14.18 14.50
CA PRO A 194 4.18 -13.11 14.79
C PRO A 194 4.27 -11.97 13.77
N ASP A 195 5.39 -11.81 13.06
CA ASP A 195 5.53 -10.77 12.03
C ASP A 195 4.78 -11.11 10.74
N LEU A 196 4.31 -12.36 10.59
CA LEU A 196 3.45 -12.77 9.48
C LEU A 196 1.96 -12.62 9.80
N ALA A 197 1.59 -12.23 11.02
CA ALA A 197 0.20 -12.02 11.39
C ALA A 197 -0.43 -10.93 10.48
N PRO A 198 -1.65 -11.16 9.95
CA PRO A 198 -2.34 -10.16 9.15
C PRO A 198 -2.60 -8.88 9.96
N LEU A 199 -2.77 -7.76 9.27
CA LEU A 199 -3.15 -6.51 9.93
C LEU A 199 -4.54 -6.66 10.56
N PRO A 200 -4.80 -5.98 11.70
CA PRO A 200 -6.13 -5.97 12.30
C PRO A 200 -7.21 -5.49 11.33
N ALA A 201 -8.43 -6.01 11.46
CA ALA A 201 -9.51 -5.76 10.51
C ALA A 201 -9.83 -4.26 10.31
N VAL A 202 -9.74 -3.47 11.39
CA VAL A 202 -9.91 -2.00 11.34
C VAL A 202 -8.88 -1.32 10.42
N VAL A 203 -7.63 -1.78 10.44
CA VAL A 203 -6.55 -1.26 9.60
C VAL A 203 -6.72 -1.71 8.15
N ALA A 204 -7.10 -2.98 7.94
CA ALA A 204 -7.38 -3.51 6.60
C ALA A 204 -8.54 -2.78 5.90
N VAL A 205 -9.61 -2.46 6.64
CA VAL A 205 -10.73 -1.66 6.10
C VAL A 205 -10.29 -0.23 5.81
N ALA A 206 -9.50 0.39 6.69
CA ALA A 206 -8.94 1.72 6.44
C ALA A 206 -8.10 1.74 5.15
N GLN A 207 -7.23 0.75 4.94
CA GLN A 207 -6.45 0.61 3.70
C GLN A 207 -7.35 0.46 2.45
N THR A 208 -8.39 -0.36 2.53
CA THR A 208 -9.34 -0.58 1.42
C THR A 208 -10.09 0.70 1.04
N ALA A 209 -10.48 1.49 2.04
CA ALA A 209 -11.19 2.75 1.81
C ALA A 209 -10.29 3.82 1.14
N VAL A 210 -8.98 3.76 1.37
CA VAL A 210 -8.01 4.66 0.73
C VAL A 210 -7.74 4.26 -0.72
N THR A 211 -7.61 2.96 -1.00
CA THR A 211 -7.26 2.47 -2.34
C THR A 211 -8.41 2.57 -3.35
N THR A 212 -9.64 2.27 -2.93
CA THR A 212 -10.83 2.25 -3.82
C THR A 212 -11.19 3.59 -4.45
N ASP A 213 -10.82 4.72 -3.85
CA ASP A 213 -11.06 6.07 -4.41
C ASP A 213 -10.07 6.39 -5.55
N THR A 214 -8.84 5.89 -5.43
CA THR A 214 -7.77 6.14 -6.41
C THR A 214 -8.11 5.50 -7.77
N ASP A 215 -8.76 4.33 -7.74
CA ASP A 215 -9.21 3.64 -8.95
C ASP A 215 -10.41 4.34 -9.62
N GLN A 216 -11.28 5.01 -8.86
CA GLN A 216 -12.44 5.73 -9.43
C GLN A 216 -12.06 7.07 -10.07
N GLN A 217 -11.00 7.74 -9.59
CA GLN A 217 -10.47 8.95 -10.21
C GLN A 217 -9.82 8.70 -11.59
N GLY A 218 -9.48 7.44 -11.89
CA GLY A 218 -8.81 7.03 -13.14
C GLY A 218 -9.74 6.54 -14.25
N ASP A 219 -11.01 6.22 -13.95
CA ASP A 219 -11.89 5.51 -14.88
C ASP A 219 -13.24 6.23 -15.06
N HIS A 220 -13.20 7.42 -15.69
CA HIS A 220 -14.40 8.12 -16.16
C HIS A 220 -14.90 7.55 -17.51
N THR A 221 -15.16 6.25 -17.58
CA THR A 221 -16.00 5.67 -18.64
C THR A 221 -16.94 4.61 -18.07
N GLY A 222 -18.18 5.05 -17.82
CA GLY A 222 -19.38 4.35 -17.37
C GLY A 222 -19.38 2.83 -17.18
N GLN A 223 -19.62 2.39 -15.95
CA GLN A 223 -20.76 1.54 -15.61
C GLN A 223 -20.96 1.43 -14.09
N ASP A 224 -22.24 1.47 -13.68
CA ASP A 224 -22.74 1.51 -12.31
C ASP A 224 -22.07 0.51 -11.37
N THR A 225 -21.19 1.04 -10.50
CA THR A 225 -20.76 0.37 -9.28
C THR A 225 -21.23 1.22 -8.11
N PRO A 226 -22.25 0.81 -7.33
CA PRO A 226 -22.64 1.56 -6.14
C PRO A 226 -21.51 1.47 -5.12
N ALA A 227 -20.97 2.64 -4.76
CA ALA A 227 -19.89 2.83 -3.81
C ALA A 227 -20.19 2.13 -2.47
N VAL A 228 -19.19 1.50 -1.89
CA VAL A 228 -19.23 1.06 -0.49
C VAL A 228 -19.32 2.32 0.37
N GLY A 229 -20.50 2.57 0.95
CA GLY A 229 -20.67 3.43 2.13
C GLY A 229 -20.43 4.93 1.98
N ARG A 230 -20.73 5.54 0.82
CA ARG A 230 -20.79 7.02 0.72
C ARG A 230 -22.04 7.51 1.46
N GLN A 231 -21.88 8.12 2.63
CA GLN A 231 -22.95 8.83 3.33
C GLN A 231 -22.62 10.31 3.46
N ASP A 232 -23.62 11.14 3.18
CA ASP A 232 -23.57 12.59 2.96
C ASP A 232 -23.03 13.43 4.13
N GLY A 233 -22.32 14.52 3.77
CA GLY A 233 -22.55 15.89 4.25
C GLY A 233 -22.18 16.31 5.68
N ASP A 234 -21.84 15.40 6.58
CA ASP A 234 -21.49 15.77 7.96
C ASP A 234 -19.99 16.17 8.05
N GLU A 235 -19.69 17.41 8.45
CA GLU A 235 -18.30 17.85 8.63
C GLU A 235 -17.68 17.17 9.88
N PRO A 236 -16.50 16.54 9.76
CA PRO A 236 -15.81 16.00 10.92
C PRO A 236 -15.38 17.14 11.85
N ILE A 237 -15.56 16.97 13.16
CA ILE A 237 -15.02 17.95 14.11
C ILE A 237 -13.50 17.90 14.11
N VAL A 238 -12.90 19.08 13.89
CA VAL A 238 -11.44 19.30 13.99
C VAL A 238 -11.11 20.27 15.14
N VAL A 239 -12.11 20.92 15.75
CA VAL A 239 -11.93 22.00 16.74
C VAL A 239 -12.89 21.87 17.91
N PHE A 240 -12.37 21.88 19.14
CA PHE A 240 -13.15 21.88 20.38
C PHE A 240 -13.45 23.31 20.86
N PRO A 241 -14.61 23.56 21.50
CA PRO A 241 -14.98 24.89 21.98
C PRO A 241 -14.06 25.40 23.09
N PRO A 242 -13.85 26.72 23.21
CA PRO A 242 -13.14 27.31 24.33
C PRO A 242 -13.88 27.03 25.64
N GLY A 243 -13.16 26.61 26.69
CA GLY A 243 -13.74 26.19 27.97
C GLY A 243 -14.09 24.70 28.06
N GLY A 244 -13.93 23.94 26.98
CA GLY A 244 -14.09 22.48 27.01
C GLY A 244 -15.51 21.98 26.74
N VAL A 245 -15.65 20.65 26.73
CA VAL A 245 -16.87 19.96 26.31
C VAL A 245 -17.19 18.77 27.21
N GLY A 246 -18.47 18.60 27.53
CA GLY A 246 -19.02 17.39 28.14
C GLY A 246 -19.58 16.45 27.07
N LEU A 247 -19.06 15.23 27.00
CA LEU A 247 -19.52 14.18 26.09
C LEU A 247 -20.51 13.27 26.83
N THR A 248 -21.76 13.26 26.38
CA THR A 248 -22.85 12.46 26.96
C THR A 248 -23.50 11.58 25.89
N GLY A 249 -24.35 10.64 26.31
CA GLY A 249 -25.05 9.73 25.39
C GLY A 249 -24.28 8.43 25.10
N PRO A 250 -24.91 7.50 24.36
CA PRO A 250 -24.40 6.14 24.20
C PRO A 250 -23.09 6.06 23.40
N GLY A 251 -22.77 7.06 22.57
CA GLY A 251 -21.51 7.13 21.81
C GLY A 251 -20.38 7.89 22.51
N ALA A 252 -20.58 8.42 23.72
CA ALA A 252 -19.61 9.30 24.38
C ALA A 252 -18.26 8.64 24.63
N SER A 253 -18.24 7.42 25.16
CA SER A 253 -16.99 6.67 25.39
C SER A 253 -16.31 6.26 24.07
N ASP A 254 -17.08 5.96 23.02
CA ASP A 254 -16.53 5.67 21.68
C ASP A 254 -15.90 6.92 21.05
N ALA A 255 -16.48 8.10 21.30
CA ALA A 255 -15.93 9.37 20.84
C ALA A 255 -14.65 9.75 21.59
N ALA A 256 -14.61 9.53 22.90
CA ALA A 256 -13.39 9.69 23.70
C ALA A 256 -12.25 8.76 23.20
N ARG A 257 -12.60 7.53 22.84
CA ARG A 257 -11.72 6.57 22.16
C ARG A 257 -11.23 7.09 20.79
N GLY A 258 -12.09 7.71 19.99
CA GLY A 258 -11.70 8.38 18.75
C GLY A 258 -10.73 9.55 18.96
N ILE A 259 -10.90 10.33 20.04
CA ILE A 259 -10.00 11.44 20.41
C ILE A 259 -8.60 10.91 20.74
N LEU A 260 -8.51 9.79 21.48
CA LEU A 260 -7.22 9.13 21.76
C LEU A 260 -6.46 8.80 20.47
N VAL A 261 -7.12 8.13 19.53
CA VAL A 261 -6.51 7.71 18.25
C VAL A 261 -6.09 8.91 17.41
N THR A 262 -6.98 9.89 17.23
CA THR A 262 -6.70 11.07 16.41
C THR A 262 -5.57 11.92 16.99
N SER A 263 -5.48 12.03 18.32
CA SER A 263 -4.38 12.72 19.01
C SER A 263 -3.04 12.01 18.80
N ALA A 264 -3.01 10.68 18.94
CA ALA A 264 -1.79 9.89 18.70
C ALA A 264 -1.30 10.02 17.25
N LEU A 265 -2.20 9.90 16.27
CA LEU A 265 -1.82 10.02 14.85
C LEU A 265 -1.38 11.44 14.48
N GLN A 266 -1.93 12.47 15.12
CA GLN A 266 -1.45 13.86 14.96
C GLN A 266 -0.03 14.03 15.52
N ALA A 267 0.28 13.45 16.69
CA ALA A 267 1.61 13.52 17.27
C ALA A 267 2.67 12.83 16.40
N LEU A 268 2.31 11.76 15.69
CA LEU A 268 3.21 11.09 14.73
C LEU A 268 3.56 11.98 13.52
N ARG A 269 2.73 12.98 13.19
CA ARG A 269 2.97 13.89 12.05
C ARG A 269 3.78 15.13 12.44
N ASP A 270 3.54 15.65 13.64
CA ASP A 270 4.17 16.88 14.14
C ASP A 270 5.01 16.59 15.38
N LEU A 271 6.22 16.11 15.14
CA LEU A 271 7.22 15.77 16.17
C LEU A 271 7.65 16.98 17.01
N ALA A 272 7.33 18.22 16.59
CA ALA A 272 7.64 19.43 17.37
C ALA A 272 6.69 19.61 18.57
N SER A 273 5.51 18.97 18.57
CA SER A 273 4.54 18.99 19.67
C SER A 273 4.34 17.57 20.22
N ALA A 274 5.32 17.10 21.01
CA ALA A 274 5.36 15.73 21.51
C ALA A 274 4.18 15.37 22.44
N MET A 275 3.56 16.36 23.09
CA MET A 275 2.41 16.17 23.99
C MET A 275 1.14 16.75 23.36
N ARG A 276 0.17 15.89 23.02
CA ARG A 276 -1.13 16.31 22.45
C ARG A 276 -2.30 16.05 23.39
N LEU A 277 -2.24 14.98 24.16
CA LEU A 277 -3.33 14.54 25.03
C LEU A 277 -2.78 14.08 26.38
N VAL A 278 -3.33 14.63 27.45
CA VAL A 278 -3.10 14.19 28.83
C VAL A 278 -4.35 13.46 29.32
N THR A 279 -4.18 12.36 30.03
CA THR A 279 -5.27 11.60 30.67
C THR A 279 -4.75 10.85 31.89
N THR A 280 -5.64 10.32 32.74
CA THR A 280 -5.25 9.57 33.94
C THR A 280 -5.24 8.06 33.70
N ARG A 281 -4.56 7.31 34.58
CA ARG A 281 -4.58 5.83 34.55
C ARG A 281 -6.00 5.26 34.74
N VAL A 282 -6.79 5.88 35.61
CA VAL A 282 -8.19 5.47 35.85
C VAL A 282 -9.04 5.68 34.59
N ASP A 283 -8.88 6.82 33.93
CA ASP A 283 -9.64 7.17 32.74
C ASP A 283 -9.28 6.28 31.55
N ILE A 284 -7.99 6.00 31.35
CA ILE A 284 -7.55 5.16 30.23
C ILE A 284 -7.99 3.70 30.42
N ASP A 285 -7.97 3.18 31.65
CA ASP A 285 -8.47 1.84 31.96
C ASP A 285 -9.99 1.73 31.78
N ALA A 286 -10.74 2.80 32.08
CA ALA A 286 -12.18 2.85 31.80
C ALA A 286 -12.48 2.79 30.29
N LEU A 287 -11.73 3.53 29.47
CA LEU A 287 -11.91 3.57 28.02
C LEU A 287 -11.43 2.29 27.33
N LEU A 288 -10.25 1.77 27.70
CA LEU A 288 -9.55 0.72 26.96
C LEU A 288 -9.52 -0.64 27.65
N GLY A 289 -10.04 -0.73 28.87
CA GLY A 289 -9.83 -1.89 29.74
C GLY A 289 -8.41 -1.92 30.34
N PRO A 290 -8.13 -2.90 31.21
CA PRO A 290 -6.84 -2.98 31.90
C PRO A 290 -5.67 -3.20 30.92
N HIS A 291 -4.49 -2.73 31.33
CA HIS A 291 -3.23 -2.82 30.57
C HIS A 291 -3.35 -2.36 29.10
N PRO A 292 -3.71 -1.08 28.86
CA PRO A 292 -3.79 -0.56 27.49
C PRO A 292 -2.40 -0.37 26.86
N PRO A 293 -2.24 -0.61 25.54
CA PRO A 293 -1.00 -0.40 24.80
C PRO A 293 -0.79 1.11 24.50
N VAL A 294 -0.70 1.93 25.56
CA VAL A 294 -0.60 3.40 25.47
C VAL A 294 0.71 3.96 26.03
N SER A 295 1.43 3.18 26.84
CA SER A 295 2.63 3.63 27.56
C SER A 295 3.78 4.07 26.64
N ALA A 296 3.74 3.69 25.37
CA ALA A 296 4.75 4.04 24.38
C ALA A 296 4.20 4.83 23.19
N VAL A 297 2.92 5.18 23.20
CA VAL A 297 2.29 5.88 22.07
C VAL A 297 2.66 7.36 22.15
N ALA A 298 3.35 7.85 21.12
CA ALA A 298 3.69 9.27 21.01
C ALA A 298 2.43 10.15 21.07
N GLY A 299 2.48 11.27 21.78
CA GLY A 299 1.37 12.21 21.90
C GLY A 299 0.40 11.99 23.05
N ILE A 300 0.38 10.79 23.66
CA ILE A 300 -0.51 10.47 24.79
C ILE A 300 0.31 10.39 26.07
N HIS A 301 -0.01 11.25 27.04
CA HIS A 301 0.61 11.27 28.37
C HIS A 301 -0.38 10.77 29.40
N VAL A 302 -0.13 9.55 29.90
CA VAL A 302 -0.92 8.94 30.97
C VAL A 302 -0.27 9.23 32.32
N VAL A 303 -0.94 10.03 33.14
CA VAL A 303 -0.49 10.38 34.49
C VAL A 303 -1.21 9.53 35.56
N PRO A 304 -0.63 9.38 36.77
CA PRO A 304 -1.25 8.57 37.82
C PRO A 304 -2.59 9.15 38.30
N THR A 305 -2.65 10.47 38.52
CA THR A 305 -3.82 11.16 39.10
C THR A 305 -4.22 12.41 38.33
N LEU A 306 -5.41 12.94 38.63
CA LEU A 306 -5.90 14.19 38.04
C LEU A 306 -5.10 15.41 38.52
N ASP A 307 -4.56 15.37 39.74
CA ASP A 307 -3.67 16.42 40.27
C ASP A 307 -2.33 16.44 39.52
N ASP A 308 -1.80 15.27 39.13
CA ASP A 308 -0.63 15.19 38.26
C ASP A 308 -0.93 15.75 36.87
N ALA A 309 -2.15 15.53 36.35
CA ALA A 309 -2.57 16.09 35.07
C ALA A 309 -2.62 17.62 35.14
N LEU A 310 -3.10 18.15 36.26
CA LEU A 310 -3.11 19.58 36.55
C LEU A 310 -1.71 20.18 36.60
N ALA A 311 -0.76 19.50 37.25
CA ALA A 311 0.63 19.93 37.25
C ALA A 311 1.22 20.00 35.84
N VAL A 312 0.90 19.03 34.98
CA VAL A 312 1.30 19.04 33.56
C VAL A 312 0.69 20.25 32.83
N VAL A 313 -0.61 20.50 33.00
CA VAL A 313 -1.29 21.67 32.40
C VAL A 313 -0.66 22.97 32.87
N ALA A 314 -0.43 23.14 34.17
CA ALA A 314 0.15 24.35 34.76
C ALA A 314 1.60 24.60 34.32
N SER A 315 2.33 23.54 33.93
CA SER A 315 3.70 23.65 33.42
C SER A 315 3.78 24.06 31.93
N GLN A 316 2.66 24.14 31.22
CA GLN A 316 2.65 24.62 29.84
C GLN A 316 2.87 26.12 29.79
N THR A 317 3.78 26.57 28.93
CA THR A 317 4.00 28.00 28.69
C THR A 317 2.81 28.55 27.92
N PRO A 318 2.16 29.65 28.36
CA PRO A 318 1.05 30.23 27.61
C PRO A 318 1.53 30.62 26.20
N PRO A 319 0.78 30.29 25.14
CA PRO A 319 1.17 30.66 23.79
C PRO A 319 1.23 32.19 23.65
N VAL A 320 2.17 32.67 22.84
CA VAL A 320 2.24 34.08 22.43
C VAL A 320 0.88 34.45 21.83
N PRO A 321 0.22 35.55 22.27
CA PRO A 321 -1.12 35.88 21.79
C PRO A 321 -1.13 36.02 20.26
N PRO A 322 -2.14 35.45 19.57
CA PRO A 322 -2.23 35.55 18.13
C PRO A 322 -2.43 37.01 17.71
N HIS A 323 -1.88 37.37 16.54
CA HIS A 323 -2.10 38.70 15.97
C HIS A 323 -3.62 38.89 15.72
N PRO A 324 -4.18 40.09 15.95
CA PRO A 324 -5.60 40.34 15.77
C PRO A 324 -5.97 40.13 14.29
N GLY A 325 -6.66 39.03 13.98
CA GLY A 325 -7.05 38.64 12.62
C GLY A 325 -7.17 37.13 12.36
N GLU A 326 -6.59 36.27 13.19
CA GLU A 326 -6.55 34.81 12.97
C GLU A 326 -7.52 33.98 13.85
N GLY A 327 -8.49 34.62 14.49
CA GLY A 327 -9.27 34.13 15.64
C GLY A 327 -10.16 32.89 15.48
N GLN A 328 -10.04 32.10 14.43
CA GLN A 328 -10.82 30.86 14.29
C GLN A 328 -10.08 29.67 13.65
N LYS A 329 -8.84 29.85 13.18
CA LYS A 329 -8.07 28.80 12.47
C LYS A 329 -6.97 28.13 13.30
N THR A 330 -6.68 28.60 14.51
CA THR A 330 -5.46 28.22 15.27
C THR A 330 -5.62 27.10 16.30
N SER A 331 -6.80 26.46 16.45
CA SER A 331 -7.00 25.39 17.46
C SER A 331 -6.34 24.04 17.13
N ARG A 332 -5.70 23.87 15.97
CA ARG A 332 -5.06 22.62 15.54
C ARG A 332 -3.81 22.23 16.36
N GLY A 333 -3.42 23.04 17.34
CA GLY A 333 -2.22 22.87 18.15
C GLY A 333 -2.42 22.66 19.66
N ARG A 334 -3.66 22.76 20.18
CA ARG A 334 -3.92 22.78 21.63
C ARG A 334 -3.67 21.45 22.32
N LEU A 335 -3.20 21.52 23.56
CA LEU A 335 -3.18 20.35 24.45
C LEU A 335 -4.62 19.98 24.83
N LEU A 336 -4.94 18.70 24.77
CA LEU A 336 -6.21 18.14 25.21
C LEU A 336 -6.05 17.49 26.58
N LEU A 337 -7.02 17.66 27.47
CA LEU A 337 -7.12 16.91 28.72
C LEU A 337 -8.41 16.09 28.72
N LEU A 338 -8.30 14.77 28.73
CA LEU A 338 -9.43 13.84 28.70
C LEU A 338 -9.61 13.13 30.05
N THR A 339 -10.80 13.25 30.63
CA THR A 339 -11.16 12.62 31.91
C THR A 339 -12.64 12.27 32.00
N HIS A 340 -13.05 11.37 32.91
CA HIS A 340 -14.46 11.10 33.19
C HIS A 340 -15.02 12.04 34.27
N ALA A 341 -16.33 12.29 34.21
CA ALA A 341 -17.03 12.94 35.30
C ALA A 341 -17.02 12.06 36.57
N PRO A 342 -17.04 12.67 37.78
CA PRO A 342 -17.12 14.11 38.04
C PRO A 342 -15.75 14.81 37.99
N VAL A 343 -15.75 16.07 37.53
CA VAL A 343 -14.58 16.95 37.57
C VAL A 343 -14.68 17.96 38.72
N ASN A 344 -13.55 18.24 39.37
CA ASN A 344 -13.49 19.19 40.48
C ASN A 344 -13.36 20.64 39.98
N GLY A 345 -13.85 21.61 40.76
CA GLY A 345 -13.82 23.03 40.39
C GLY A 345 -12.42 23.62 40.18
N SER A 346 -11.39 23.06 40.84
CA SER A 346 -9.98 23.43 40.62
C SER A 346 -9.52 23.11 39.20
N LEU A 347 -9.96 21.98 38.64
CA LEU A 347 -9.63 21.58 37.28
C LEU A 347 -10.25 22.50 36.24
N VAL A 348 -11.50 22.87 36.47
CA VAL A 348 -12.24 23.80 35.63
C VAL A 348 -11.56 25.16 35.62
N ALA A 349 -11.17 25.68 36.79
CA ALA A 349 -10.46 26.95 36.89
C ALA A 349 -9.11 26.92 36.18
N ALA A 350 -8.30 25.87 36.40
CA ALA A 350 -6.97 25.76 35.80
C ALA A 350 -7.01 25.66 34.26
N THR A 351 -8.03 25.01 33.70
CA THR A 351 -8.20 24.86 32.25
C THR A 351 -8.86 26.07 31.59
N ALA A 352 -9.68 26.83 32.31
CA ALA A 352 -10.29 28.05 31.80
C ALA A 352 -9.26 29.14 31.44
N ASP A 353 -8.17 29.25 32.21
CA ASP A 353 -7.11 30.25 32.02
C ASP A 353 -5.95 29.75 31.15
N SER A 354 -6.03 28.52 30.62
CA SER A 354 -4.97 27.86 29.82
C SER A 354 -5.43 27.60 28.38
N ASP A 355 -4.50 27.47 27.43
CA ASP A 355 -4.81 27.05 26.04
C ASP A 355 -5.08 25.53 25.93
N VAL A 356 -5.74 24.96 26.94
CA VAL A 356 -6.04 23.54 27.07
C VAL A 356 -7.53 23.31 26.88
N ALA A 357 -7.89 22.37 26.00
CA ALA A 357 -9.28 21.97 25.85
C ALA A 357 -9.58 20.80 26.82
N LEU A 358 -10.43 21.07 27.82
CA LEU A 358 -10.93 20.05 28.74
C LEU A 358 -12.05 19.24 28.08
N ILE A 359 -11.90 17.92 28.02
CA ILE A 359 -12.88 16.99 27.48
C ILE A 359 -13.31 16.05 28.61
N VAL A 360 -14.58 16.13 28.97
CA VAL A 360 -15.15 15.35 30.07
C VAL A 360 -16.11 14.30 29.51
N VAL A 361 -15.86 13.03 29.80
CA VAL A 361 -16.80 11.94 29.49
C VAL A 361 -17.83 11.88 30.63
N GLY A 362 -19.04 12.38 30.36
CA GLY A 362 -20.09 12.57 31.35
C GLY A 362 -20.59 14.02 31.39
N GLU A 363 -21.37 14.33 32.42
CA GLU A 363 -21.91 15.68 32.61
C GLU A 363 -20.81 16.68 32.96
N TYR A 364 -20.80 17.81 32.26
CA TYR A 364 -19.85 18.90 32.50
C TYR A 364 -20.59 20.25 32.45
N PRO A 365 -21.07 20.76 33.60
CA PRO A 365 -21.90 21.97 33.63
C PRO A 365 -21.18 23.26 33.21
N ALA A 366 -19.85 23.30 33.29
CA ALA A 366 -19.07 24.51 33.00
C ALA A 366 -18.69 24.67 31.51
N GLY A 367 -18.94 23.66 30.67
CA GLY A 367 -18.65 23.69 29.24
C GLY A 367 -19.85 23.34 28.37
N GLU A 368 -19.62 23.21 27.06
CA GLU A 368 -20.68 22.86 26.12
C GLU A 368 -21.09 21.38 26.27
N ALA A 369 -22.40 21.11 26.34
CA ALA A 369 -22.92 19.75 26.42
C ALA A 369 -23.14 19.16 25.02
N TRP A 370 -22.37 18.14 24.66
CA TRP A 370 -22.54 17.38 23.42
C TRP A 370 -23.11 16.00 23.71
N SER A 371 -24.27 15.71 23.13
CA SER A 371 -24.82 14.35 23.12
C SER A 371 -24.36 13.63 21.86
N VAL A 372 -23.62 12.53 22.04
CA VAL A 372 -23.04 11.73 20.95
C VAL A 372 -23.81 10.42 20.82
N ASP A 373 -24.35 10.17 19.63
CA ASP A 373 -25.01 8.89 19.31
C ASP A 373 -24.00 7.81 18.86
N PRO A 374 -24.40 6.53 18.72
CA PRO A 374 -23.47 5.46 18.34
C PRO A 374 -22.89 5.60 16.93
N SER A 375 -23.47 6.46 16.08
CA SER A 375 -22.91 6.77 14.78
C SER A 375 -21.84 7.88 14.87
N GLY A 376 -21.72 8.55 16.01
CA GLY A 376 -20.82 9.67 16.24
C GLY A 376 -21.42 11.03 15.89
N ARG A 377 -22.72 11.10 15.57
CA ARG A 377 -23.37 12.39 15.32
C ARG A 377 -23.57 13.14 16.63
N ILE A 378 -23.28 14.43 16.60
CA ILE A 378 -23.39 15.30 17.76
C ILE A 378 -24.72 16.03 17.73
N ARG A 379 -25.36 16.11 18.90
CA ARG A 379 -26.44 17.06 19.17
C ARG A 379 -25.94 18.06 20.22
N SER A 380 -25.82 19.33 19.82
CA SER A 380 -25.52 20.44 20.72
C SER A 380 -26.79 21.30 20.90
N PRO A 381 -27.16 21.66 22.14
CA PRO A 381 -28.25 22.60 22.41
C PRO A 381 -28.04 23.99 21.76
N HIS A 382 -26.79 24.40 21.59
CA HIS A 382 -26.44 25.75 21.12
C HIS A 382 -26.35 25.85 19.59
N SER A 383 -26.30 24.72 18.88
CA SER A 383 -26.13 24.68 17.42
C SER A 383 -26.80 23.44 16.83
N PRO A 384 -28.15 23.35 16.87
CA PRO A 384 -28.89 22.15 16.46
C PRO A 384 -28.82 21.89 14.94
N ASP A 385 -28.61 22.93 14.13
CA ASP A 385 -28.61 22.83 12.65
C ASP A 385 -27.26 22.41 12.07
N VAL A 386 -26.18 22.43 12.87
CA VAL A 386 -24.84 22.11 12.40
C VAL A 386 -24.61 20.59 12.46
N ARG A 387 -24.60 19.97 11.29
CA ARG A 387 -24.31 18.54 11.14
C ARG A 387 -22.83 18.25 11.34
N ARG A 388 -22.46 17.86 12.57
CA ARG A 388 -21.10 17.47 12.96
C ARG A 388 -21.04 16.01 13.38
N ARG A 389 -19.92 15.36 13.04
CA ARG A 389 -19.67 13.96 13.41
C ARG A 389 -18.29 13.79 14.05
N MET A 390 -18.21 13.00 15.12
CA MET A 390 -16.97 12.59 15.78
C MET A 390 -16.52 11.24 15.28
N CYS A 391 -15.20 11.01 15.33
CA CYS A 391 -14.66 9.66 15.26
C CYS A 391 -15.17 8.87 16.46
N VAL A 392 -15.87 7.76 16.22
CA VAL A 392 -16.37 6.86 17.25
C VAL A 392 -15.77 5.48 17.01
N LEU A 393 -15.03 4.97 17.98
CA LEU A 393 -14.37 3.67 17.89
C LEU A 393 -14.60 2.88 19.18
N ASP A 394 -14.96 1.62 19.02
CA ASP A 394 -15.09 0.70 20.14
C ASP A 394 -13.73 0.36 20.76
N ARG A 395 -13.78 -0.34 21.89
CA ARG A 395 -12.59 -0.71 22.64
C ARG A 395 -11.63 -1.61 21.83
N ALA A 396 -12.15 -2.55 21.04
CA ALA A 396 -11.31 -3.49 20.30
C ALA A 396 -10.57 -2.78 19.17
N ALA A 397 -11.29 -1.98 18.37
CA ALA A 397 -10.75 -1.20 17.27
C ALA A 397 -9.64 -0.25 17.72
N VAL A 398 -9.83 0.47 18.83
CA VAL A 398 -8.78 1.36 19.35
C VAL A 398 -7.56 0.59 19.83
N ARG A 399 -7.72 -0.51 20.56
CA ARG A 399 -6.57 -1.33 21.01
C ARG A 399 -5.77 -1.86 19.82
N ASP A 400 -6.45 -2.31 18.78
CA ASP A 400 -5.82 -2.78 17.54
C ASP A 400 -5.04 -1.66 16.83
N ILE A 401 -5.64 -0.46 16.69
CA ILE A 401 -4.97 0.70 16.08
C ILE A 401 -3.74 1.11 16.91
N LEU A 402 -3.90 1.23 18.23
CA LEU A 402 -2.82 1.62 19.15
C LEU A 402 -1.65 0.63 19.09
N THR A 403 -1.93 -0.67 18.96
CA THR A 403 -0.90 -1.70 18.80
C THR A 403 -0.09 -1.49 17.51
N VAL A 404 -0.75 -1.09 16.42
CA VAL A 404 -0.08 -0.83 15.12
C VAL A 404 0.75 0.44 15.13
N ILE A 405 0.31 1.50 15.82
CA ILE A 405 1.02 2.79 15.86
C ILE A 405 2.07 2.88 16.98
N SER A 406 2.09 1.92 17.90
CA SER A 406 3.08 1.87 18.99
C SER A 406 4.51 1.62 18.46
N PRO A 407 5.54 2.22 19.07
CA PRO A 407 6.93 1.90 18.77
C PRO A 407 7.30 0.50 19.30
N PRO A 408 8.32 -0.14 18.68
CA PRO A 408 8.60 -1.56 18.87
C PRO A 408 9.11 -1.93 20.27
N GLU A 409 9.77 -1.02 20.99
CA GLU A 409 10.34 -1.29 22.32
C GLU A 409 9.27 -1.55 23.40
N ALA A 410 8.05 -1.08 23.16
CA ALA A 410 6.90 -1.29 24.04
C ALA A 410 6.40 -2.74 24.06
N ILE A 411 6.64 -3.47 22.97
CA ILE A 411 6.09 -4.81 22.74
C ILE A 411 6.94 -5.87 23.46
N THR A 412 8.20 -5.57 23.80
CA THR A 412 9.12 -6.53 24.43
C THR A 412 8.98 -6.60 25.95
N ILE A 413 8.43 -5.57 26.61
CA ILE A 413 8.32 -5.53 28.09
C ILE A 413 6.91 -5.93 28.58
N GLY A 414 5.92 -5.99 27.69
CA GLY A 414 4.51 -6.17 28.05
C GLY A 414 3.86 -7.43 27.46
N GLY A 415 4.28 -8.61 27.90
CA GLY A 415 3.46 -9.81 27.81
C GLY A 415 3.69 -10.67 26.57
N SER A 416 4.24 -11.86 26.82
CA SER A 416 3.97 -13.07 26.06
C SER A 416 2.49 -13.08 25.64
N LEU A 417 2.22 -13.07 24.34
CA LEU A 417 0.88 -13.29 23.80
C LEU A 417 0.46 -14.73 24.12
N THR A 418 0.04 -14.98 25.36
CA THR A 418 -0.66 -16.20 25.75
C THR A 418 -2.08 -16.07 25.20
N GLN A 419 -2.23 -16.34 23.91
CA GLN A 419 -3.53 -16.69 23.36
C GLN A 419 -3.98 -18.00 24.03
N PRO A 420 -5.27 -18.15 24.39
CA PRO A 420 -5.77 -19.41 24.91
C PRO A 420 -5.56 -20.50 23.85
N SER A 421 -4.88 -21.58 24.25
CA SER A 421 -4.78 -22.79 23.44
C SER A 421 -6.17 -23.25 23.01
N PRO A 422 -6.43 -23.53 21.73
CA PRO A 422 -7.62 -24.27 21.34
C PRO A 422 -7.58 -25.68 21.94
N PRO A 423 -8.74 -26.32 22.22
CA PRO A 423 -8.77 -27.67 22.76
C PRO A 423 -8.06 -28.65 21.80
N PRO A 424 -7.49 -29.75 22.32
CA PRO A 424 -6.74 -30.70 21.51
C PRO A 424 -7.62 -31.25 20.39
N LEU A 425 -7.17 -31.07 19.15
CA LEU A 425 -7.76 -31.70 17.97
C LEU A 425 -7.68 -33.22 18.13
N LEU A 426 -8.83 -33.87 18.24
CA LEU A 426 -8.94 -35.32 18.11
C LEU A 426 -8.42 -35.75 16.72
N PRO A 427 -7.70 -36.87 16.62
CA PRO A 427 -7.18 -37.36 15.35
C PRO A 427 -8.33 -37.75 14.42
N HIS A 428 -8.44 -37.08 13.27
CA HIS A 428 -9.40 -37.43 12.23
C HIS A 428 -8.86 -38.59 11.37
N PRO A 429 -9.72 -39.49 10.86
CA PRO A 429 -9.32 -40.74 10.23
C PRO A 429 -8.61 -40.52 8.89
N ARG A 430 -7.46 -41.18 8.73
CA ARG A 430 -6.68 -41.24 7.50
C ARG A 430 -7.49 -41.86 6.37
N SER A 431 -7.70 -41.15 5.28
CA SER A 431 -8.11 -41.74 4.00
C SER A 431 -6.92 -42.48 3.36
N PRO A 432 -7.14 -43.62 2.67
CA PRO A 432 -6.08 -44.53 2.27
C PRO A 432 -5.22 -43.99 1.13
N ALA A 433 -3.90 -44.15 1.28
CA ALA A 433 -2.88 -43.82 0.30
C ALA A 433 -3.07 -44.64 -0.99
N ARG A 434 -3.12 -43.96 -2.14
CA ARG A 434 -3.01 -44.57 -3.46
C ARG A 434 -1.52 -44.65 -3.82
N ASN A 435 -1.02 -45.88 -4.01
CA ASN A 435 0.36 -46.19 -4.36
C ASN A 435 0.83 -45.45 -5.64
N PRO A 436 1.94 -44.71 -5.61
CA PRO A 436 2.62 -44.27 -6.81
C PRO A 436 3.67 -45.31 -7.20
N ASN A 437 3.41 -46.07 -8.26
CA ASN A 437 4.43 -46.87 -8.91
C ASN A 437 4.37 -46.58 -10.41
N HIS A 438 5.21 -45.66 -10.90
CA HIS A 438 6.11 -45.88 -12.04
C HIS A 438 6.81 -44.60 -12.51
N GLN A 439 8.14 -44.75 -12.65
CA GLN A 439 9.03 -44.20 -13.68
C GLN A 439 9.71 -42.83 -13.46
N THR A 440 10.96 -42.99 -13.01
CA THR A 440 12.16 -42.18 -13.31
C THR A 440 12.36 -41.92 -14.81
N GLY A 441 12.82 -40.71 -15.15
CA GLY A 441 13.38 -40.37 -16.46
C GLY A 441 13.54 -38.87 -16.70
N SER A 442 14.78 -38.41 -16.88
CA SER A 442 15.20 -37.06 -17.30
C SER A 442 14.51 -36.59 -18.58
N ASP A 443 14.08 -35.31 -18.62
CA ASP A 443 14.35 -34.31 -19.69
C ASP A 443 13.22 -33.30 -19.89
N ALA A 444 13.66 -32.03 -19.92
CA ALA A 444 13.18 -30.90 -20.73
C ALA A 444 11.67 -30.70 -20.96
N ARG A 445 11.16 -29.54 -20.48
CA ARG A 445 10.03 -28.75 -21.01
C ARG A 445 9.10 -29.53 -21.95
N ARG A 446 8.24 -30.39 -21.40
CA ARG A 446 7.00 -30.78 -22.08
C ARG A 446 5.88 -29.95 -21.47
N SER A 447 5.45 -28.95 -22.23
CA SER A 447 4.17 -28.27 -22.04
C SER A 447 3.09 -29.33 -22.11
N ASP A 448 2.47 -29.67 -20.99
CA ASP A 448 1.31 -30.56 -21.01
C ASP A 448 0.14 -29.77 -21.62
N PRO A 449 -0.32 -30.10 -22.84
CA PRO A 449 -1.21 -29.25 -23.62
C PRO A 449 -2.65 -29.17 -23.07
N SER A 450 -2.94 -29.79 -21.94
CA SER A 450 -4.27 -29.82 -21.32
C SER A 450 -4.36 -29.13 -19.96
N THR A 451 -3.27 -28.53 -19.46
CA THR A 451 -3.28 -27.91 -18.13
C THR A 451 -3.62 -26.42 -18.19
N VAL A 452 -4.61 -26.00 -17.40
CA VAL A 452 -4.84 -24.57 -17.17
C VAL A 452 -3.73 -24.05 -16.27
N ARG A 453 -3.16 -22.90 -16.63
CA ARG A 453 -2.11 -22.24 -15.84
C ARG A 453 -2.65 -20.97 -15.21
N LEU A 454 -2.49 -20.87 -13.89
CA LEU A 454 -2.74 -19.66 -13.12
C LEU A 454 -1.39 -19.08 -12.68
N ARG A 455 -1.12 -17.85 -13.12
CA ARG A 455 0.01 -17.07 -12.65
C ARG A 455 -0.45 -16.02 -11.67
N VAL A 456 0.11 -16.07 -10.46
CA VAL A 456 -0.12 -15.09 -9.41
C VAL A 456 1.18 -14.51 -8.86
N LEU A 457 2.36 -15.04 -9.21
CA LEU A 457 3.65 -14.43 -8.86
C LEU A 457 4.02 -13.39 -9.93
N GLY A 458 3.94 -12.11 -9.57
CA GLY A 458 3.89 -11.00 -10.52
C GLY A 458 2.45 -10.64 -10.87
N GLY A 459 2.19 -10.29 -12.13
CA GLY A 459 0.84 -9.96 -12.59
C GLY A 459 -0.09 -11.18 -12.60
N VAL A 460 -1.38 -10.98 -12.27
CA VAL A 460 -2.37 -12.06 -12.25
C VAL A 460 -2.83 -12.39 -13.68
N SER A 461 -2.69 -13.65 -14.08
CA SER A 461 -3.20 -14.13 -15.38
C SER A 461 -3.62 -15.59 -15.33
N VAL A 462 -4.65 -15.93 -16.10
CA VAL A 462 -5.09 -17.31 -16.32
C VAL A 462 -4.98 -17.59 -17.79
N SER A 463 -4.40 -18.74 -18.14
CA SER A 463 -4.25 -19.16 -19.53
C SER A 463 -4.52 -20.66 -19.69
N PHE A 464 -5.18 -21.03 -20.78
CA PHE A 464 -5.37 -22.41 -21.21
C PHE A 464 -4.82 -22.55 -22.63
N GLN A 465 -3.89 -23.49 -22.86
CA GLN A 465 -3.24 -23.66 -24.18
C GLN A 465 -2.74 -22.33 -24.77
N ASP A 466 -2.07 -21.52 -23.94
CA ASP A 466 -1.58 -20.17 -24.26
C ASP A 466 -2.66 -19.13 -24.64
N THR A 467 -3.94 -19.47 -24.51
CA THR A 467 -5.07 -18.54 -24.65
C THR A 467 -5.42 -17.93 -23.30
N ALA A 468 -5.38 -16.59 -23.20
CA ALA A 468 -5.68 -15.87 -21.96
C ALA A 468 -7.18 -15.86 -21.65
N VAL A 469 -7.54 -16.15 -20.40
CA VAL A 469 -8.91 -16.01 -19.90
C VAL A 469 -9.11 -14.59 -19.39
N THR A 470 -10.07 -13.86 -19.96
CA THR A 470 -10.36 -12.48 -19.55
C THR A 470 -11.28 -12.45 -18.33
N ILE A 471 -10.77 -12.05 -17.18
CA ILE A 471 -11.56 -11.83 -15.96
C ILE A 471 -11.72 -10.32 -15.78
N ARG A 472 -12.92 -9.80 -16.07
CA ARG A 472 -13.19 -8.35 -16.07
C ARG A 472 -13.41 -7.76 -14.69
N ARG A 473 -13.94 -8.54 -13.74
CA ARG A 473 -14.30 -8.02 -12.42
C ARG A 473 -13.16 -8.20 -11.43
N SER A 474 -12.76 -7.11 -10.77
CA SER A 474 -11.72 -7.12 -9.72
C SER A 474 -12.04 -8.10 -8.60
N ALA A 475 -13.30 -8.16 -8.13
CA ALA A 475 -13.72 -9.11 -7.10
C ALA A 475 -13.56 -10.59 -7.51
N ALA A 476 -13.79 -10.93 -8.78
CA ALA A 476 -13.60 -12.29 -9.29
C ALA A 476 -12.11 -12.65 -9.35
N LEU A 477 -11.25 -11.70 -9.76
CA LEU A 477 -9.81 -11.87 -9.74
C LEU A 477 -9.27 -12.02 -8.31
N GLN A 478 -9.77 -11.19 -7.39
CA GLN A 478 -9.42 -11.24 -5.97
C GLN A 478 -9.82 -12.58 -5.34
N ALA A 479 -11.02 -13.09 -5.65
CA ALA A 479 -11.45 -14.43 -5.23
C ALA A 479 -10.50 -15.52 -5.75
N LEU A 480 -10.11 -15.45 -7.02
CA LEU A 480 -9.20 -16.42 -7.63
C LEU A 480 -7.83 -16.46 -6.94
N VAL A 481 -7.23 -15.29 -6.67
CA VAL A 481 -5.95 -15.20 -5.95
C VAL A 481 -6.10 -15.63 -4.50
N PHE A 482 -7.20 -15.27 -3.84
CA PHE A 482 -7.48 -15.68 -2.46
C PHE A 482 -7.58 -17.19 -2.32
N LEU A 483 -8.19 -17.87 -3.30
CA LEU A 483 -8.21 -19.34 -3.36
C LEU A 483 -6.84 -19.93 -3.66
N ALA A 484 -6.01 -19.27 -4.47
CA ALA A 484 -4.66 -19.73 -4.76
C ALA A 484 -3.74 -19.74 -3.52
N VAL A 485 -3.90 -18.78 -2.61
CA VAL A 485 -3.15 -18.75 -1.34
C VAL A 485 -3.72 -19.69 -0.26
N HIS A 486 -4.90 -20.29 -0.49
CA HIS A 486 -5.55 -21.26 0.40
C HIS A 486 -5.88 -22.58 -0.35
N PRO A 487 -4.88 -23.43 -0.65
CA PRO A 487 -5.09 -24.65 -1.43
C PRO A 487 -6.05 -25.66 -0.77
N ASP A 488 -6.15 -25.66 0.57
CA ASP A 488 -7.08 -26.51 1.32
C ASP A 488 -8.54 -26.03 1.27
N GLY A 489 -8.77 -24.87 0.63
CA GLY A 489 -10.07 -24.24 0.49
C GLY A 489 -10.49 -23.36 1.66
N VAL A 490 -11.49 -22.53 1.40
CA VAL A 490 -11.99 -21.49 2.32
C VAL A 490 -13.50 -21.48 2.34
N THR A 491 -14.09 -21.03 3.45
CA THR A 491 -15.55 -20.90 3.54
C THR A 491 -16.06 -19.69 2.74
N GLY A 492 -17.36 -19.67 2.43
CA GLY A 492 -17.97 -18.48 1.85
C GLY A 492 -17.84 -17.23 2.75
N ARG A 493 -17.81 -17.42 4.07
CA ARG A 493 -17.58 -16.35 5.04
C ARG A 493 -16.18 -15.75 4.89
N ASP A 494 -15.14 -16.57 4.79
CA ASP A 494 -13.76 -16.12 4.66
C ASP A 494 -13.56 -15.32 3.36
N LEU A 495 -14.16 -15.78 2.25
CA LEU A 495 -14.14 -15.06 0.97
C LEU A 495 -14.83 -13.70 1.06
N VAL A 496 -15.99 -13.63 1.72
CA VAL A 496 -16.71 -12.36 1.91
C VAL A 496 -15.88 -11.39 2.73
N GLU A 497 -15.30 -11.85 3.84
CA GLU A 497 -14.47 -11.04 4.73
C GLU A 497 -13.21 -10.51 4.04
N ALA A 498 -12.58 -11.33 3.19
CA ALA A 498 -11.39 -10.94 2.44
C ALA A 498 -11.67 -10.00 1.26
N ILE A 499 -12.74 -10.24 0.49
CA ILE A 499 -13.05 -9.49 -0.74
C ILE A 499 -13.79 -8.19 -0.42
N TRP A 500 -14.69 -8.20 0.57
CA TRP A 500 -15.49 -7.04 0.97
C TRP A 500 -15.40 -6.80 2.48
N PRO A 501 -14.23 -6.36 2.97
CA PRO A 501 -14.02 -6.18 4.40
C PRO A 501 -14.95 -5.10 4.95
N GLY A 502 -15.50 -5.33 6.15
CA GLY A 502 -16.38 -4.38 6.85
C GLY A 502 -17.87 -4.44 6.46
N LEU A 503 -18.28 -5.28 5.50
CA LEU A 503 -19.69 -5.52 5.21
C LEU A 503 -20.22 -6.73 6.00
N PRO A 504 -21.44 -6.66 6.59
CA PRO A 504 -21.99 -7.78 7.33
C PRO A 504 -22.31 -8.95 6.38
N ALA A 505 -21.82 -10.15 6.71
CA ALA A 505 -21.82 -11.33 5.84
C ALA A 505 -23.19 -11.64 5.21
N HIS A 506 -24.29 -11.48 5.96
CA HIS A 506 -25.65 -11.73 5.48
C HIS A 506 -26.09 -10.84 4.30
N ARG A 507 -25.48 -9.65 4.11
CA ARG A 507 -25.78 -8.76 2.97
C ARG A 507 -24.94 -9.06 1.74
N VAL A 508 -23.89 -9.87 1.86
CA VAL A 508 -22.87 -10.07 0.81
C VAL A 508 -22.93 -11.47 0.19
N THR A 509 -23.66 -12.42 0.80
CA THR A 509 -23.80 -13.79 0.27
C THR A 509 -24.29 -13.83 -1.18
N GLY A 510 -25.23 -12.96 -1.55
CA GLY A 510 -25.69 -12.83 -2.95
C GLY A 510 -24.59 -12.32 -3.89
N ARG A 511 -23.79 -11.33 -3.45
CA ARG A 511 -22.65 -10.80 -4.23
C ARG A 511 -21.55 -11.83 -4.42
N LEU A 512 -21.27 -12.63 -3.39
CA LEU A 512 -20.33 -13.76 -3.48
C LEU A 512 -20.82 -14.75 -4.55
N TYR A 513 -22.08 -15.19 -4.50
CA TYR A 513 -22.61 -16.16 -5.46
C TYR A 513 -22.54 -15.64 -6.89
N THR A 514 -22.90 -14.38 -7.14
CA THR A 514 -22.75 -13.75 -8.46
C THR A 514 -21.29 -13.71 -8.90
N THR A 515 -20.37 -13.30 -8.02
CA THR A 515 -18.93 -13.22 -8.33
C THR A 515 -18.35 -14.58 -8.69
N MET A 516 -18.69 -15.63 -7.92
CA MET A 516 -18.24 -17.00 -8.19
C MET A 516 -18.90 -17.58 -9.45
N SER A 517 -20.15 -17.24 -9.74
CA SER A 517 -20.83 -17.66 -10.97
C SER A 517 -20.24 -17.01 -12.21
N ASP A 518 -19.96 -15.71 -12.17
CA ASP A 518 -19.28 -14.97 -13.24
C ASP A 518 -17.87 -15.52 -13.49
N LEU A 519 -17.13 -15.81 -12.42
CA LEU A 519 -15.79 -16.41 -12.51
C LEU A 519 -15.84 -17.81 -13.13
N ARG A 520 -16.75 -18.67 -12.67
CA ARG A 520 -16.96 -20.01 -13.26
C ARG A 520 -17.37 -19.93 -14.72
N LYS A 521 -18.20 -18.96 -15.10
CA LYS A 521 -18.63 -18.76 -16.48
C LYS A 521 -17.45 -18.33 -17.36
N ALA A 522 -16.69 -17.31 -16.97
CA ALA A 522 -15.50 -16.85 -17.71
C ALA A 522 -14.48 -17.97 -17.94
N ILE A 523 -14.25 -18.79 -16.90
CA ILE A 523 -13.37 -19.96 -16.98
C ILE A 523 -13.95 -21.03 -17.91
N ARG A 524 -15.25 -21.37 -17.78
CA ARG A 524 -15.89 -22.41 -18.60
C ARG A 524 -15.92 -22.03 -20.07
N ASP A 525 -16.21 -20.78 -20.38
CA ASP A 525 -16.31 -20.27 -21.75
C ASP A 525 -14.96 -20.38 -22.50
N THR A 526 -13.84 -20.32 -21.78
CA THR A 526 -12.49 -20.37 -22.39
C THR A 526 -11.84 -21.76 -22.28
N CYS A 527 -11.97 -22.42 -21.13
CA CYS A 527 -11.25 -23.66 -20.82
C CYS A 527 -12.11 -24.92 -20.95
N GLY A 528 -13.44 -24.81 -21.04
CA GLY A 528 -14.36 -25.95 -21.10
C GLY A 528 -14.44 -26.81 -19.83
N MET A 529 -13.78 -26.41 -18.73
CA MET A 529 -13.68 -27.17 -17.49
C MET A 529 -14.06 -26.33 -16.25
N ALA A 530 -14.40 -27.00 -15.14
CA ALA A 530 -14.68 -26.36 -13.87
C ALA A 530 -13.40 -26.32 -13.00
N LEU A 531 -12.80 -25.13 -12.85
CA LEU A 531 -11.57 -24.96 -12.05
C LEU A 531 -11.81 -24.67 -10.57
N ILE A 532 -13.06 -24.39 -10.19
CA ILE A 532 -13.44 -24.04 -8.83
C ILE A 532 -14.40 -25.08 -8.32
N GLU A 533 -13.92 -25.88 -7.38
CA GLU A 533 -14.70 -26.90 -6.69
C GLU A 533 -15.42 -26.27 -5.51
N HIS A 534 -16.64 -26.73 -5.25
CA HIS A 534 -17.42 -26.33 -4.09
C HIS A 534 -17.99 -27.60 -3.44
N ALA A 535 -17.45 -27.98 -2.29
CA ALA A 535 -17.86 -29.14 -1.51
C ALA A 535 -17.80 -28.78 -0.02
N ASP A 536 -18.74 -29.28 0.78
CA ASP A 536 -18.77 -29.09 2.23
C ASP A 536 -18.64 -27.62 2.69
N ASP A 537 -19.36 -26.71 2.00
CA ASP A 537 -19.33 -25.25 2.24
C ASP A 537 -17.95 -24.59 2.05
N ARG A 538 -17.05 -25.27 1.33
CA ARG A 538 -15.70 -24.78 1.01
C ARG A 538 -15.51 -24.60 -0.49
N TYR A 539 -14.92 -23.48 -0.85
CA TYR A 539 -14.43 -23.18 -2.19
C TYR A 539 -12.95 -23.51 -2.25
N ARG A 540 -12.51 -24.25 -3.28
CA ARG A 540 -11.10 -24.52 -3.56
C ARG A 540 -10.82 -24.51 -5.05
N LEU A 541 -9.58 -24.22 -5.43
CA LEU A 541 -9.13 -24.45 -6.80
C LEU A 541 -8.92 -25.96 -7.00
N SER A 542 -9.21 -26.43 -8.22
CA SER A 542 -8.93 -27.81 -8.58
C SER A 542 -7.44 -28.12 -8.42
N PRO A 543 -7.07 -29.26 -7.81
CA PRO A 543 -5.67 -29.61 -7.60
C PRO A 543 -4.90 -29.85 -8.90
N ASP A 544 -5.61 -30.11 -10.01
CA ASP A 544 -5.03 -30.31 -11.34
C ASP A 544 -4.59 -28.99 -12.02
N LEU A 545 -4.82 -27.85 -11.37
CA LEU A 545 -4.44 -26.53 -11.86
C LEU A 545 -2.93 -26.29 -11.70
N ASP A 546 -2.26 -25.83 -12.75
CA ASP A 546 -0.86 -25.40 -12.67
C ASP A 546 -0.75 -23.98 -12.10
N VAL A 547 -0.52 -23.86 -10.80
CA VAL A 547 -0.35 -22.57 -10.09
C VAL A 547 1.13 -22.34 -9.79
N ASP A 548 1.68 -21.21 -10.26
CA ASP A 548 3.08 -20.82 -9.99
C ASP A 548 3.41 -20.66 -8.50
N LEU A 549 2.50 -20.13 -7.69
CA LEU A 549 2.64 -20.07 -6.24
C LEU A 549 2.79 -21.45 -5.60
N TRP A 550 2.03 -22.45 -6.07
CA TRP A 550 2.12 -23.81 -5.54
C TRP A 550 3.45 -24.47 -5.92
N ARG A 551 3.97 -24.21 -7.12
CA ARG A 551 5.33 -24.63 -7.52
C ARG A 551 6.40 -24.01 -6.64
N LEU A 552 6.28 -22.73 -6.31
CA LEU A 552 7.21 -22.06 -5.39
C LEU A 552 7.16 -22.70 -4.00
N HIS A 553 5.97 -22.92 -3.43
CA HIS A 553 5.84 -23.57 -2.13
C HIS A 553 6.41 -25.00 -2.13
N HIS A 554 6.18 -25.77 -3.19
CA HIS A 554 6.76 -27.11 -3.34
C HIS A 554 8.29 -27.06 -3.45
N ALA A 555 8.84 -26.13 -4.21
CA ALA A 555 10.29 -25.92 -4.30
C ALA A 555 10.90 -25.56 -2.94
N VAL A 556 10.22 -24.70 -2.15
CA VAL A 556 10.64 -24.36 -0.77
C VAL A 556 10.64 -25.59 0.13
N GLN A 557 9.59 -26.40 0.09
CA GLN A 557 9.52 -27.65 0.86
C GLN A 557 10.64 -28.63 0.47
N GLN A 558 10.91 -28.78 -0.83
CA GLN A 558 12.00 -29.60 -1.34
C GLN A 558 13.37 -29.08 -0.88
N ALA A 559 13.61 -27.77 -0.98
CA ALA A 559 14.87 -27.16 -0.57
C ALA A 559 15.12 -27.26 0.94
N THR A 560 14.06 -27.16 1.73
CA THR A 560 14.12 -27.31 3.20
C THR A 560 14.42 -28.74 3.63
N THR A 561 13.92 -29.73 2.88
CA THR A 561 14.12 -31.16 3.18
C THR A 561 15.31 -31.81 2.45
N ALA A 562 15.93 -31.08 1.51
CA ALA A 562 17.06 -31.57 0.73
C ALA A 562 18.30 -31.83 1.61
N LEU A 563 18.75 -33.08 1.64
CA LEU A 563 19.99 -33.48 2.30
C LEU A 563 21.21 -33.36 1.37
N THR A 564 21.00 -33.58 0.07
CA THR A 564 21.99 -33.46 -1.02
C THR A 564 21.59 -32.35 -1.99
N ASP A 565 22.56 -31.82 -2.74
CA ASP A 565 22.34 -30.80 -3.78
C ASP A 565 21.53 -29.57 -3.32
N ARG A 566 21.68 -29.21 -2.04
CA ARG A 566 21.01 -28.05 -1.43
C ARG A 566 21.11 -26.77 -2.28
N PRO A 567 22.27 -26.43 -2.89
CA PRO A 567 22.34 -25.27 -3.77
C PRO A 567 21.39 -25.36 -4.97
N GLN A 568 21.25 -26.52 -5.61
CA GLN A 568 20.33 -26.67 -6.73
C GLN A 568 18.87 -26.54 -6.27
N ALA A 569 18.53 -27.08 -5.10
CA ALA A 569 17.19 -26.96 -4.54
C ALA A 569 16.84 -25.50 -4.20
N TRP A 570 17.76 -24.72 -3.62
CA TRP A 570 17.56 -23.30 -3.38
C TRP A 570 17.48 -22.47 -4.67
N GLN A 571 18.27 -22.82 -5.69
CA GLN A 571 18.17 -22.19 -7.00
C GLN A 571 16.79 -22.41 -7.62
N ALA A 572 16.21 -23.60 -7.48
CA ALA A 572 14.86 -23.88 -7.98
C ALA A 572 13.79 -22.99 -7.34
N VAL A 573 13.94 -22.59 -6.06
CA VAL A 573 13.05 -21.62 -5.40
C VAL A 573 13.14 -20.25 -6.08
N ILE A 574 14.36 -19.76 -6.32
CA ILE A 574 14.59 -18.46 -6.96
C ILE A 574 14.01 -18.45 -8.39
N ASP A 575 14.17 -19.55 -9.13
CA ASP A 575 13.71 -19.67 -10.51
C ASP A 575 12.17 -19.65 -10.63
N GLN A 576 11.42 -19.98 -9.58
CA GLN A 576 9.95 -19.86 -9.56
C GLN A 576 9.46 -18.42 -9.32
N PHE A 577 10.32 -17.52 -8.84
CA PHE A 577 9.92 -16.18 -8.45
C PHE A 577 10.05 -15.17 -9.60
N ASP A 578 8.92 -14.78 -10.21
CA ASP A 578 8.89 -13.74 -11.27
C ASP A 578 8.47 -12.35 -10.76
N GLY A 579 7.93 -12.26 -9.53
CA GLY A 579 7.51 -11.01 -8.91
C GLY A 579 6.68 -11.20 -7.65
N ALA A 580 6.31 -10.09 -7.01
CA ALA A 580 5.46 -10.11 -5.83
C ALA A 580 4.09 -10.72 -6.16
N LEU A 581 3.49 -11.42 -5.18
CA LEU A 581 2.17 -12.03 -5.35
C LEU A 581 1.12 -10.97 -5.74
N ALA A 582 0.41 -11.20 -6.85
CA ALA A 582 -0.58 -10.32 -7.44
C ALA A 582 -0.08 -8.87 -7.54
N ASP A 583 1.11 -8.69 -8.11
CA ASP A 583 1.73 -7.39 -8.31
C ASP A 583 0.79 -6.44 -9.08
N GLY A 584 0.75 -5.17 -8.64
CA GLY A 584 -0.20 -4.17 -9.12
C GLY A 584 -1.54 -4.11 -8.35
N TYR A 585 -1.82 -5.05 -7.44
CA TYR A 585 -3.02 -5.00 -6.59
C TYR A 585 -2.67 -4.62 -5.13
N ALA A 586 -3.59 -3.93 -4.46
CA ALA A 586 -3.43 -3.42 -3.10
C ALA A 586 -4.49 -3.99 -2.12
N TRP A 587 -4.84 -5.27 -2.28
CA TRP A 587 -5.79 -5.93 -1.37
C TRP A 587 -5.15 -6.15 0.00
N PRO A 588 -5.77 -5.74 1.12
CA PRO A 588 -5.11 -5.74 2.44
C PRO A 588 -4.58 -7.11 2.89
N TRP A 589 -5.31 -8.18 2.58
CA TRP A 589 -4.91 -9.54 2.95
C TRP A 589 -3.67 -10.02 2.17
N LEU A 590 -3.29 -9.39 1.05
CA LEU A 590 -2.11 -9.79 0.28
C LEU A 590 -0.81 -9.57 1.05
N ASP A 591 -0.73 -8.55 1.92
CA ASP A 591 0.56 -8.15 2.49
C ASP A 591 1.24 -9.28 3.29
N ALA A 592 0.47 -10.05 4.05
CA ALA A 592 0.97 -11.20 4.79
C ALA A 592 1.50 -12.30 3.86
N HIS A 593 0.74 -12.65 2.82
CA HIS A 593 1.16 -13.68 1.86
C HIS A 593 2.35 -13.21 1.00
N ARG A 594 2.39 -11.93 0.63
CA ARG A 594 3.54 -11.31 -0.06
C ARG A 594 4.78 -11.36 0.81
N GLU A 595 4.64 -11.13 2.11
CA GLU A 595 5.74 -11.22 3.06
C GLU A 595 6.25 -12.66 3.18
N VAL A 596 5.37 -13.66 3.27
CA VAL A 596 5.77 -15.08 3.25
C VAL A 596 6.60 -15.41 2.01
N VAL A 597 6.10 -15.08 0.81
CA VAL A 597 6.81 -15.36 -0.45
C VAL A 597 8.15 -14.60 -0.50
N ARG A 598 8.17 -13.32 -0.08
CA ARG A 598 9.41 -12.53 -0.03
C ARG A 598 10.45 -13.17 0.87
N ARG A 599 10.06 -13.59 2.08
CA ARG A 599 10.94 -14.26 3.06
C ARG A 599 11.53 -15.55 2.51
N HIS A 600 10.71 -16.43 1.93
CA HIS A 600 11.21 -17.65 1.28
C HIS A 600 12.26 -17.38 0.19
N VAL A 601 12.05 -16.34 -0.61
CA VAL A 601 12.96 -16.00 -1.71
C VAL A 601 14.26 -15.39 -1.19
N ILE A 602 14.21 -14.47 -0.22
CA ILE A 602 15.45 -13.91 0.37
C ILE A 602 16.21 -14.96 1.19
N ASP A 603 15.51 -15.89 1.86
CA ASP A 603 16.12 -17.04 2.54
C ASP A 603 16.86 -17.93 1.53
N ALA A 604 16.27 -18.20 0.37
CA ALA A 604 16.93 -18.97 -0.69
C ALA A 604 18.20 -18.29 -1.21
N HIS A 605 18.15 -16.96 -1.46
CA HIS A 605 19.34 -16.22 -1.89
C HIS A 605 20.44 -16.23 -0.83
N VAL A 606 20.07 -16.08 0.45
CA VAL A 606 21.01 -16.11 1.55
C VAL A 606 21.59 -17.50 1.74
N ALA A 607 20.78 -18.56 1.67
CA ALA A 607 21.27 -19.94 1.75
C ALA A 607 22.25 -20.27 0.61
N LEU A 608 22.02 -19.76 -0.60
CA LEU A 608 22.98 -19.88 -1.71
C LEU A 608 24.25 -19.06 -1.46
N ALA A 609 24.13 -17.83 -0.97
CA ALA A 609 25.29 -16.99 -0.67
C ALA A 609 26.19 -17.64 0.39
N ASP A 610 25.59 -18.36 1.35
CA ASP A 610 26.29 -19.01 2.45
C ASP A 610 27.00 -20.29 2.03
N ALA A 611 26.42 -21.00 1.06
CA ALA A 611 27.04 -22.16 0.43
C ALA A 611 28.15 -21.78 -0.57
N GLN A 612 28.30 -20.50 -0.91
CA GLN A 612 29.16 -20.05 -1.99
C GLN A 612 30.57 -19.66 -1.48
N PRO A 613 31.65 -20.37 -1.90
CA PRO A 613 33.01 -20.07 -1.45
C PRO A 613 33.59 -18.80 -2.09
N ASP A 614 33.17 -18.47 -3.32
CA ASP A 614 33.58 -17.23 -3.98
C ASP A 614 32.78 -16.04 -3.45
N ARG A 615 33.46 -15.18 -2.68
CA ARG A 615 32.90 -13.95 -2.11
C ARG A 615 32.26 -13.03 -3.14
N ARG A 616 32.74 -12.99 -4.40
CA ARG A 616 32.13 -12.16 -5.44
C ARG A 616 30.77 -12.69 -5.89
N GLN A 617 30.65 -14.02 -5.99
CA GLN A 617 29.38 -14.68 -6.31
C GLN A 617 28.41 -14.60 -5.15
N ALA A 618 28.88 -14.77 -3.91
CA ALA A 618 28.08 -14.55 -2.71
C ALA A 618 27.53 -13.10 -2.63
N LEU A 619 28.37 -12.10 -2.94
CA LEU A 619 27.94 -10.71 -3.04
C LEU A 619 26.86 -10.50 -4.12
N ALA A 620 27.00 -11.14 -5.29
CA ALA A 620 26.00 -11.05 -6.36
C ALA A 620 24.64 -11.59 -5.91
N LEU A 621 24.62 -12.73 -5.20
CA LEU A 621 23.41 -13.31 -4.61
C LEU A 621 22.76 -12.40 -3.56
N LEU A 622 23.57 -11.75 -2.70
CA LEU A 622 23.04 -10.76 -1.75
C LEU A 622 22.51 -9.50 -2.46
N GLN A 623 23.13 -9.07 -3.55
CA GLN A 623 22.62 -7.96 -4.36
C GLN A 623 21.32 -8.33 -5.09
N ASP A 624 21.16 -9.59 -5.50
CA ASP A 624 19.91 -10.13 -6.01
C ASP A 624 18.83 -10.12 -4.91
N ALA A 625 19.17 -10.55 -3.69
CA ALA A 625 18.28 -10.50 -2.53
C ALA A 625 17.86 -9.06 -2.16
N ILE A 626 18.78 -8.09 -2.20
CA ILE A 626 18.48 -6.66 -1.97
C ILE A 626 17.50 -6.11 -3.03
N ARG A 627 17.50 -6.67 -4.25
CA ARG A 627 16.49 -6.30 -5.27
C ARG A 627 15.11 -6.88 -4.97
N VAL A 628 15.04 -8.00 -4.25
CA VAL A 628 13.77 -8.59 -3.77
C VAL A 628 13.25 -7.84 -2.54
N ASP A 629 14.13 -7.55 -1.57
CA ASP A 629 13.82 -6.72 -0.40
C ASP A 629 14.82 -5.56 -0.22
N PRO A 630 14.48 -4.37 -0.76
CA PRO A 630 15.31 -3.18 -0.64
C PRO A 630 15.36 -2.57 0.77
N TYR A 631 14.53 -3.02 1.72
CA TYR A 631 14.41 -2.42 3.06
C TYR A 631 15.05 -3.27 4.15
N ASN A 632 15.38 -4.53 3.87
CA ASN A 632 15.97 -5.46 4.83
C ASN A 632 17.37 -5.00 5.28
N GLU A 633 17.55 -4.79 6.58
CA GLU A 633 18.81 -4.28 7.13
C GLU A 633 19.93 -5.32 7.06
N HIS A 634 19.61 -6.57 7.38
CA HIS A 634 20.57 -7.67 7.42
C HIS A 634 21.23 -7.92 6.06
N LEU A 635 20.46 -7.87 4.96
CA LEU A 635 21.00 -8.02 3.61
C LEU A 635 22.04 -6.94 3.27
N HIS A 636 21.76 -5.68 3.61
CA HIS A 636 22.67 -4.56 3.34
C HIS A 636 23.93 -4.64 4.21
N GLN A 637 23.79 -4.95 5.50
CA GLN A 637 24.92 -5.15 6.41
C GLN A 637 25.84 -6.27 5.92
N ARG A 638 25.26 -7.41 5.52
CA ARG A 638 26.03 -8.58 5.05
C ARG A 638 26.74 -8.31 3.72
N ALA A 639 26.08 -7.64 2.78
CA ALA A 639 26.71 -7.25 1.52
C ALA A 639 27.86 -6.25 1.73
N ALA A 640 27.69 -5.28 2.63
CA ALA A 640 28.75 -4.33 3.00
C ALA A 640 29.95 -5.02 3.66
N GLN A 641 29.72 -6.01 4.53
CA GLN A 641 30.77 -6.83 5.13
C GLN A 641 31.59 -7.60 4.08
N ILE A 642 30.92 -8.20 3.07
CA ILE A 642 31.62 -8.88 1.98
C ILE A 642 32.44 -7.88 1.13
N LEU A 643 31.89 -6.70 0.82
CA LEU A 643 32.61 -5.64 0.10
C LEU A 643 33.87 -5.19 0.86
N ALA A 644 33.75 -4.97 2.17
CA ALA A 644 34.88 -4.63 3.04
C ALA A 644 35.94 -5.74 3.04
N ALA A 645 35.53 -7.01 3.12
CA ALA A 645 36.43 -8.16 3.06
C ALA A 645 37.11 -8.34 1.68
N LEU A 646 36.50 -7.84 0.61
CA LEU A 646 37.09 -7.77 -0.73
C LEU A 646 38.02 -6.54 -0.91
N GLY A 647 38.13 -5.67 0.10
CA GLY A 647 38.96 -4.46 0.10
C GLY A 647 38.26 -3.21 -0.45
N ASP A 648 36.97 -3.29 -0.79
CA ASP A 648 36.20 -2.16 -1.36
C ASP A 648 35.38 -1.43 -0.29
N GLN A 649 36.09 -0.70 0.59
CA GLN A 649 35.49 0.07 1.68
C GLN A 649 34.59 1.21 1.17
N VAL A 650 34.93 1.79 0.01
CA VAL A 650 34.13 2.88 -0.59
C VAL A 650 32.79 2.33 -1.04
N ALA A 651 32.75 1.21 -1.75
CA ALA A 651 31.49 0.59 -2.15
C ALA A 651 30.64 0.14 -0.96
N ALA A 652 31.27 -0.32 0.13
CA ALA A 652 30.55 -0.68 1.36
C ALA A 652 29.86 0.55 1.99
N SER A 653 30.57 1.68 2.10
CA SER A 653 30.00 2.94 2.61
C SER A 653 28.90 3.47 1.69
N ASP A 654 29.12 3.48 0.38
CA ASP A 654 28.13 3.94 -0.62
C ASP A 654 26.83 3.12 -0.55
N LEU A 655 26.94 1.81 -0.31
CA LEU A 655 25.79 0.90 -0.17
C LEU A 655 24.96 1.26 1.08
N LEU A 656 25.62 1.46 2.23
CA LEU A 656 24.95 1.81 3.49
C LEU A 656 24.35 3.22 3.46
N ASP A 657 25.03 4.17 2.83
CA ASP A 657 24.50 5.53 2.62
C ASP A 657 23.25 5.53 1.72
N ALA A 658 23.28 4.74 0.63
CA ALA A 658 22.12 4.57 -0.24
C ALA A 658 20.96 3.90 0.50
N TYR A 659 21.25 2.93 1.38
CA TYR A 659 20.27 2.29 2.24
C TYR A 659 19.64 3.29 3.24
N GLY A 660 20.46 4.08 3.95
CA GLY A 660 19.98 5.10 4.87
C GLY A 660 19.09 6.15 4.19
N LYS A 661 19.47 6.60 2.98
CA LYS A 661 18.64 7.51 2.17
C LYS A 661 17.30 6.88 1.78
N ARG A 662 17.28 5.57 1.47
CA ARG A 662 16.05 4.84 1.16
C ARG A 662 15.12 4.75 2.38
N LEU A 663 15.67 4.47 3.56
CA LEU A 663 14.89 4.44 4.81
C LEU A 663 14.28 5.82 5.10
N ALA A 664 15.08 6.88 4.99
CA ALA A 664 14.61 8.26 5.20
C ALA A 664 13.49 8.64 4.21
N HIS A 665 13.62 8.27 2.93
CA HIS A 665 12.58 8.51 1.93
C HIS A 665 11.28 7.74 2.20
N ALA A 666 11.37 6.58 2.86
CA ALA A 666 10.23 5.78 3.26
C ALA A 666 9.63 6.20 4.63
N GLY A 667 10.13 7.27 5.25
CA GLY A 667 9.66 7.75 6.55
C GLY A 667 10.15 6.93 7.74
N LEU A 668 11.18 6.09 7.54
CA LEU A 668 11.86 5.36 8.62
C LEU A 668 13.08 6.16 9.07
N THR A 669 13.08 6.67 10.30
CA THR A 669 14.23 7.39 10.86
C THR A 669 15.35 6.43 11.26
N ALA A 670 16.60 6.87 11.08
CA ALA A 670 17.81 6.10 11.41
C ALA A 670 18.02 5.88 12.92
N THR A 671 17.19 6.46 13.79
CA THR A 671 17.29 6.37 15.25
C THR A 671 17.07 4.96 15.82
N ASP A 672 16.72 3.97 15.00
CA ASP A 672 16.68 2.55 15.39
C ASP A 672 18.03 1.81 15.13
N LEU A 673 19.08 2.51 14.70
CA LEU A 673 20.44 1.94 14.68
C LEU A 673 21.01 2.08 16.11
N PRO A 674 21.49 1.00 16.75
CA PRO A 674 22.22 1.16 18.01
C PRO A 674 23.39 2.13 17.77
N PRO A 675 23.61 3.11 18.66
CA PRO A 675 24.78 3.93 18.57
C PRO A 675 26.01 3.03 18.82
N GLU A 676 27.07 3.29 18.05
CA GLU A 676 28.43 2.78 18.20
C GLU A 676 28.84 1.51 17.43
N ALA A 677 29.31 1.73 16.19
CA ALA A 677 30.44 0.99 15.61
C ALA A 677 31.15 1.85 14.56
N GLY A 678 31.53 3.08 14.91
CA GLY A 678 32.06 4.03 13.92
C GLY A 678 32.77 5.25 14.50
N ARG A 679 33.54 5.11 15.57
CA ARG A 679 34.51 6.15 15.99
C ARG A 679 35.62 5.57 16.88
N ALA A 680 36.51 4.81 16.28
CA ALA A 680 37.81 4.51 16.87
C ALA A 680 38.85 4.20 15.79
N VAL A 681 39.13 5.16 14.89
CA VAL A 681 40.47 5.35 14.31
C VAL A 681 40.63 6.84 13.98
N ARG A 682 41.30 7.57 14.86
CA ARG A 682 42.19 8.67 14.50
C ARG A 682 43.42 8.56 15.36
#